data_AF-A0A8X6RA84-F1
#
_entry.id   AF-A0A8X6RA84-F1
#
_cell.length_a   1.000
_cell.length_b   1.000
_cell.length_c   1.000
_cell.angle_alpha   90.00
_cell.angle_beta   90.00
_cell.angle_gamma   90.00
#
_symmetry.space_group_name_H-M   'P 1'
#
loop_
_entity.id
_entity.type
_entity.pdbx_description
1 polymer ?
#
loop_
_entity_poly.entity_id
_entity_poly.type
_entity_poly.pdbx_seq_one_letter_code
_entity_poly.pdbx_strand_id
1 'polypeptide(L)'
;MAVNNVLLLFQGTGYIVALMLSLCVVIPLGLNVENFKGHCLLFTTGSFGDDGNFNADWASKGYCGYILFVSCLLVLVSIIQAIRMFSMLRKETDSSFLSAFLDCIMTILFAIMVFVASILVTLGFKTWCDAVTQRFRSCDDASIMEISKADNVQTKGFFIQIGTVQFGIWSSWVCWVLLAVLSTLKLCRYHEREVIRDSNITSRLASVGRKVGYQVSSEFLLSPIWQNSENSEDKLLKLELLKPSLLVSSTMHSTEGVNRHWSKLDNLSYPPIYIHWNHGIVKKVYVLPDSRDMINIKKGIASLFQIRLVDANVKEHDVSGICNVRYRAHGTTIKKRTKQLLTPTVKATSDMIINLSPQESIIQTVSGKEEVRMTLNLWKQAAVFVKSKVHLNFIEHYGSHSTHSGKNVGVVLKSIAEEMGSKFRAESLEAKTEENTCVNCRPIKELIHEYGANLLPEYLGELKSAGGFLKFLDSFRRASKKELLMIFKETDRRILTQLLDVLAAANTDEALDVAFELIDFESKDIGAAERFLLSLATSPNPTESTVSKTMKLLSRNIRNEKLKATVLIALASLTRTYCASNATHINSLIVQNVNKIFVRGLQECKHVGCIINHLLALRNIALPQNLPILVEYVKQGGFLGLMALEAMQDIGEQHFNQDIKQVLFRVYNQFWPHQESAARVLAAELLMKSNATAETIGEIIVSLSKPEYPEIKTLVLGKIYNLMQENSGVRSCIKDLLRNSTFWNYHNLAQNGTSSSVINELQDTQDANITYGINVEMRPTGVLKRTSFDLNLQGDNENAHLMSMSLFVEGFGQTDEEQKENPQEHSAGMQLSILGVHLRPYIFFTGTGELMGLIWSGAGNHPNPAVQV
;
A
#
# COMPACT_ATOMS: atom_id res chain seq x y z
N MET A 1 17.97 -20.46 13.51
CA MET A 1 16.92 -20.03 14.45
C MET A 1 17.07 -18.54 14.66
N ALA A 2 16.33 -17.73 13.91
CA ALA A 2 16.35 -16.28 14.10
C ALA A 2 15.41 -15.95 15.26
N VAL A 3 15.94 -15.43 16.36
CA VAL A 3 15.14 -15.04 17.53
C VAL A 3 14.41 -13.74 17.19
N ASN A 4 13.22 -13.84 16.61
CA ASN A 4 12.38 -12.69 16.26
C ASN A 4 11.96 -11.84 17.47
N ASN A 5 12.14 -12.35 18.70
CA ASN A 5 11.75 -11.68 19.94
C ASN A 5 12.95 -11.41 20.87
N VAL A 6 13.86 -10.54 20.42
CA VAL A 6 15.04 -10.09 21.15
C VAL A 6 14.71 -9.56 22.55
N LEU A 7 13.58 -8.85 22.70
CA LEU A 7 13.13 -8.32 23.99
C LEU A 7 12.77 -9.44 24.99
N LEU A 8 12.13 -10.52 24.53
CA LEU A 8 11.77 -11.66 25.36
C LEU A 8 13.02 -12.43 25.81
N LEU A 9 14.03 -12.50 24.94
CA LEU A 9 15.32 -13.12 25.24
C LEU A 9 16.03 -12.38 26.37
N PHE A 10 16.13 -11.05 26.28
CA PHE A 10 16.74 -10.23 27.34
C PHE A 10 15.99 -10.34 28.67
N GLN A 11 14.67 -10.40 28.66
CA GLN A 11 13.86 -10.64 29.87
C GLN A 11 14.13 -12.03 30.47
N GLY A 12 14.15 -13.07 29.64
CA GLY A 12 14.45 -14.44 30.07
C GLY A 12 15.84 -14.56 30.70
N THR A 13 16.86 -13.95 30.09
CA THR A 13 18.22 -13.91 30.67
C THR A 13 18.27 -13.08 31.96
N GLY A 14 17.54 -11.96 32.03
CA GLY A 14 17.48 -11.13 33.22
C GLY A 14 16.90 -11.87 34.43
N TYR A 15 15.86 -12.69 34.26
CA TYR A 15 15.32 -13.52 35.35
C TYR A 15 16.28 -14.62 35.81
N ILE A 16 17.12 -15.17 34.93
CA ILE A 16 18.18 -16.12 35.34
C ILE A 16 19.22 -15.41 36.20
N VAL A 17 19.63 -14.19 35.82
CA VAL A 17 20.58 -13.40 36.61
C VAL A 17 19.98 -13.03 37.97
N ALA A 18 18.71 -12.60 38.01
CA ALA A 18 17.99 -12.31 39.25
C ALA A 18 17.90 -13.53 40.18
N LEU A 19 17.72 -14.73 39.62
CA LEU A 19 17.74 -15.99 40.38
C LEU A 19 19.10 -16.22 41.07
N MET A 20 20.20 -16.08 40.33
CA MET A 20 21.55 -16.27 40.88
C MET A 20 21.86 -15.26 41.99
N LEU A 21 21.52 -13.99 41.77
CA LEU A 21 21.72 -12.92 42.75
C LEU A 21 20.87 -13.13 44.02
N SER A 22 19.66 -13.67 43.88
CA SER A 22 18.80 -13.98 45.03
C SER A 22 19.36 -15.13 45.88
N LEU A 23 19.98 -16.15 45.25
CA LEU A 23 20.68 -17.22 45.98
C LEU A 23 21.93 -16.71 46.72
N CYS A 24 22.64 -15.73 46.16
CA CYS A 24 23.75 -15.05 46.83
C CYS A 24 23.33 -14.26 48.08
N VAL A 25 22.03 -14.02 48.28
CA VAL A 25 21.49 -13.41 49.50
C VAL A 25 20.96 -14.46 50.48
N VAL A 26 20.12 -15.40 49.99
CA VAL A 26 19.46 -16.39 50.85
C VAL A 26 20.46 -17.30 51.55
N ILE A 27 21.47 -17.79 50.83
CA ILE A 27 22.42 -18.78 51.38
C ILE A 27 23.31 -18.15 52.47
N PRO A 28 24.02 -17.03 52.23
CA PRO A 28 24.91 -16.48 53.25
C PRO A 28 24.15 -15.87 54.43
N LEU A 29 22.96 -15.28 54.21
CA LEU A 29 22.13 -14.75 55.29
C LEU A 29 21.54 -15.88 56.15
N GLY A 30 21.12 -16.98 55.53
CA GLY A 30 20.63 -18.17 56.25
C GLY A 30 21.71 -18.77 57.15
N LEU A 31 22.92 -18.96 56.60
CA LEU A 31 24.08 -19.42 57.37
C LEU A 31 24.46 -18.45 58.48
N ASN A 32 24.35 -17.14 58.24
CA ASN A 32 24.63 -16.13 59.26
C ASN A 32 23.63 -16.22 60.42
N VAL A 33 22.33 -16.35 60.14
CA VAL A 33 21.30 -16.50 61.19
C VAL A 33 21.50 -17.79 61.99
N GLU A 34 21.94 -18.88 61.35
CA GLU A 34 22.25 -20.16 62.02
C GLU A 34 23.48 -20.05 62.93
N ASN A 35 24.56 -19.43 62.43
CA ASN A 35 25.80 -19.16 63.20
C ASN A 35 25.53 -18.30 64.43
N PHE A 36 24.53 -17.41 64.35
CA PHE A 36 24.06 -16.55 65.43
C PHE A 36 22.88 -17.15 66.22
N LYS A 37 22.66 -18.46 66.16
CA LYS A 37 21.63 -19.20 66.94
C LYS A 37 20.22 -18.62 66.81
N GLY A 38 19.88 -18.09 65.64
CA GLY A 38 18.58 -17.50 65.35
C GLY A 38 18.43 -16.05 65.78
N HIS A 39 19.51 -15.38 66.21
CA HIS A 39 19.56 -13.93 66.42
C HIS A 39 19.95 -13.21 65.12
N CYS A 40 19.40 -12.01 64.91
CA CYS A 40 19.68 -11.21 63.72
C CYS A 40 20.85 -10.26 64.00
N LEU A 41 21.89 -10.32 63.17
CA LEU A 41 23.06 -9.45 63.31
C LEU A 41 22.75 -7.99 62.94
N LEU A 42 21.85 -7.75 61.99
CA LEU A 42 21.49 -6.41 61.52
C LEU A 42 20.80 -5.62 62.64
N PHE A 43 21.25 -4.37 62.86
CA PHE A 43 20.76 -3.47 63.91
C PHE A 43 21.02 -3.91 65.35
N THR A 44 21.79 -4.98 65.57
CA THR A 44 22.20 -5.38 66.93
C THR A 44 23.24 -4.39 67.44
N THR A 45 23.05 -3.93 68.68
CA THR A 45 23.97 -3.05 69.41
C THR A 45 24.58 -3.79 70.59
N GLY A 46 25.51 -3.16 71.31
CA GLY A 46 26.10 -3.75 72.51
C GLY A 46 27.32 -2.97 72.99
N SER A 47 27.85 -3.39 74.12
CA SER A 47 29.08 -2.83 74.70
C SER A 47 30.00 -3.95 75.19
N PHE A 48 31.29 -3.65 75.27
CA PHE A 48 32.27 -4.57 75.84
C PHE A 48 32.31 -4.41 77.36
N GLY A 49 32.14 -5.51 78.10
CA GLY A 49 32.38 -5.55 79.54
C GLY A 49 33.88 -5.61 79.87
N ASP A 50 34.22 -5.38 81.14
CA ASP A 50 35.62 -5.34 81.63
C ASP A 50 36.37 -6.68 81.40
N ASP A 51 35.64 -7.80 81.33
CA ASP A 51 36.15 -9.14 81.03
C ASP A 51 36.52 -9.35 79.55
N GLY A 52 36.26 -8.34 78.72
CA GLY A 52 36.50 -8.36 77.29
C GLY A 52 35.50 -9.17 76.47
N ASN A 53 34.35 -9.55 77.04
CA ASN A 53 33.23 -10.13 76.30
C ASN A 53 32.30 -9.02 75.75
N PHE A 54 31.72 -9.23 74.57
CA PHE A 54 30.71 -8.34 74.00
C PHE A 54 29.31 -8.77 74.45
N ASN A 55 28.65 -7.88 75.20
CA ASN A 55 27.26 -8.06 75.61
C ASN A 55 26.35 -7.48 74.52
N ALA A 56 25.72 -8.36 73.74
CA ALA A 56 24.91 -7.99 72.60
C ALA A 56 23.45 -7.74 73.00
N ASP A 57 22.94 -6.56 72.66
CA ASP A 57 21.52 -6.22 72.66
C ASP A 57 20.92 -6.61 71.31
N TRP A 58 20.51 -7.88 71.21
CA TRP A 58 20.01 -8.47 69.96
C TRP A 58 18.80 -7.73 69.40
N ALA A 59 18.89 -7.33 68.14
CA ALA A 59 17.79 -6.69 67.42
C ALA A 59 16.64 -7.66 67.11
N SER A 60 15.50 -7.07 66.72
CA SER A 60 14.33 -7.85 66.30
C SER A 60 14.67 -8.81 65.16
N LYS A 61 14.25 -10.07 65.30
CA LYS A 61 14.37 -11.10 64.24
C LYS A 61 13.68 -10.70 62.93
N GLY A 62 12.77 -9.72 62.99
CA GLY A 62 12.03 -9.20 61.84
C GLY A 62 12.92 -8.60 60.74
N TYR A 63 14.08 -8.03 61.06
CA TYR A 63 14.96 -7.43 60.04
C TYR A 63 15.57 -8.48 59.11
N CYS A 64 16.23 -9.49 59.67
CA CYS A 64 16.77 -10.62 58.89
C CYS A 64 15.65 -11.46 58.28
N GLY A 65 14.51 -11.61 58.99
CA GLY A 65 13.32 -12.30 58.49
C GLY A 65 12.72 -11.66 57.25
N TYR A 66 12.63 -10.32 57.19
CA TYR A 66 12.16 -9.58 56.02
C TYR A 66 13.06 -9.82 54.80
N ILE A 67 14.38 -9.73 54.97
CA ILE A 67 15.33 -9.91 53.86
C ILE A 67 15.31 -11.35 53.34
N LEU A 68 15.23 -12.35 54.23
CA LEU A 68 15.06 -13.75 53.84
C LEU A 68 13.73 -13.98 53.12
N PHE A 69 12.63 -13.41 53.62
CA PHE A 69 11.32 -13.52 52.98
C PHE A 69 11.31 -12.94 51.57
N VAL A 70 11.78 -11.69 51.42
CA VAL A 70 11.87 -11.02 50.12
C VAL A 70 12.74 -11.86 49.17
N SER A 71 13.93 -12.27 49.60
CA SER A 71 14.87 -13.00 48.74
C SER A 71 14.38 -14.40 48.33
N CYS A 72 13.73 -15.15 49.24
CA CYS A 72 13.08 -16.42 48.91
C CYS A 72 11.94 -16.23 47.90
N LEU A 73 11.17 -15.16 48.03
CA LEU A 73 10.10 -14.85 47.10
C LEU A 73 10.65 -14.47 45.72
N LEU A 74 11.77 -13.74 45.64
CA LEU A 74 12.45 -13.46 44.37
C LEU A 74 12.97 -14.73 43.70
N VAL A 75 13.49 -15.71 44.45
CA VAL A 75 13.90 -17.02 43.89
C VAL A 75 12.72 -17.70 43.20
N LEU A 76 11.57 -17.77 43.88
CA LEU A 76 10.36 -18.41 43.36
C LEU A 76 9.84 -17.70 42.10
N VAL A 77 9.72 -16.37 42.15
CA VAL A 77 9.21 -15.58 41.02
C VAL A 77 10.17 -15.65 39.82
N SER A 78 11.48 -15.60 40.06
CA SER A 78 12.49 -15.67 38.99
C SER A 78 12.46 -17.01 38.26
N ILE A 79 12.27 -18.13 38.98
CA ILE A 79 12.11 -19.46 38.38
C ILE A 79 10.86 -19.52 37.51
N ILE A 80 9.70 -19.11 38.05
CA ILE A 80 8.42 -19.17 37.33
C ILE A 80 8.48 -18.30 36.06
N GLN A 81 8.99 -17.07 36.16
CA GLN A 81 9.05 -16.16 35.04
C GLN A 81 10.09 -16.58 34.00
N ALA A 82 11.25 -17.12 34.42
CA ALA A 82 12.23 -17.67 33.48
C ALA A 82 11.62 -18.82 32.65
N ILE A 83 11.00 -19.81 33.31
CA ILE A 83 10.34 -20.94 32.63
C ILE A 83 9.28 -20.44 31.65
N ARG A 84 8.47 -19.46 32.08
CA ARG A 84 7.41 -18.88 31.25
C ARG A 84 7.97 -18.20 29.99
N MET A 85 8.99 -17.35 30.13
CA MET A 85 9.59 -16.63 29.01
C MET A 85 10.30 -17.59 28.03
N PHE A 86 11.05 -18.58 28.54
CA PHE A 86 11.69 -19.59 27.67
C PHE A 86 10.68 -20.51 26.98
N SER A 87 9.55 -20.83 27.63
CA SER A 87 8.46 -21.57 27.02
C SER A 87 7.80 -20.79 25.88
N MET A 88 7.58 -19.48 26.07
CA MET A 88 7.05 -18.59 25.02
C MET A 88 8.03 -18.43 23.84
N LEU A 89 9.33 -18.28 24.13
CA LEU A 89 10.39 -18.27 23.11
C LEU A 89 10.41 -19.55 22.27
N ARG A 90 10.23 -20.72 22.91
CA ARG A 90 10.21 -22.02 22.23
C ARG A 90 8.96 -22.24 21.39
N LYS A 91 7.82 -21.69 21.82
CA LYS A 91 6.52 -21.85 21.14
C LYS A 91 6.28 -20.78 20.07
N GLU A 92 7.16 -19.79 19.92
CA GLU A 92 6.98 -18.62 19.05
C GLU A 92 5.65 -17.87 19.33
N THR A 93 5.19 -17.91 20.59
CA THR A 93 3.94 -17.26 21.02
C THR A 93 4.23 -16.02 21.85
N ASP A 94 3.46 -14.96 21.61
CA ASP A 94 3.53 -13.71 22.36
C ASP A 94 2.57 -13.66 23.57
N SER A 95 2.90 -12.81 24.56
CA SER A 95 2.07 -12.60 25.77
C SER A 95 0.87 -11.71 25.49
N SER A 96 -0.26 -11.96 26.16
CA SER A 96 -1.42 -11.04 26.11
C SER A 96 -1.11 -9.67 26.74
N PHE A 97 -1.85 -8.64 26.34
CA PHE A 97 -1.72 -7.28 26.91
C PHE A 97 -1.88 -7.28 28.44
N LEU A 98 -2.93 -7.94 28.94
CA LEU A 98 -3.19 -8.06 30.38
C LEU A 98 -2.01 -8.74 31.11
N SER A 99 -1.40 -9.75 30.50
CA SER A 99 -0.20 -10.37 31.05
C SER A 99 0.97 -9.40 31.12
N ALA A 100 1.26 -8.68 30.03
CA ALA A 100 2.38 -7.74 29.98
C ALA A 100 2.20 -6.59 31.00
N PHE A 101 0.96 -6.16 31.21
CA PHE A 101 0.59 -5.17 32.23
C PHE A 101 0.85 -5.68 33.65
N LEU A 102 0.40 -6.90 33.96
CA LEU A 102 0.65 -7.53 35.26
C LEU A 102 2.15 -7.75 35.51
N ASP A 103 2.90 -8.19 34.49
CA ASP A 103 4.36 -8.36 34.60
C ASP A 103 5.08 -7.03 34.90
N CYS A 104 4.60 -5.91 34.34
CA CYS A 104 5.12 -4.56 34.63
C CYS A 104 4.88 -4.15 36.09
N ILE A 105 3.66 -4.34 36.59
CA ILE A 105 3.31 -4.02 37.98
C ILE A 105 4.16 -4.86 38.96
N MET A 106 4.25 -6.17 38.72
CA MET A 106 4.99 -7.08 39.59
C MET A 106 6.49 -6.73 39.64
N THR A 107 7.10 -6.42 38.49
CA THR A 107 8.54 -6.05 38.45
C THR A 107 8.83 -4.75 39.19
N ILE A 108 7.95 -3.75 39.12
CA ILE A 108 8.07 -2.50 39.89
C ILE A 108 7.92 -2.77 41.40
N LEU A 109 6.93 -3.56 41.81
CA LEU A 109 6.73 -3.92 43.21
C LEU A 109 7.94 -4.64 43.81
N PHE A 110 8.54 -5.58 43.08
CA PHE A 110 9.75 -6.27 43.52
C PHE A 110 10.96 -5.35 43.61
N ALA A 111 11.16 -4.44 42.64
CA ALA A 111 12.23 -3.46 42.72
C ALA A 111 12.14 -2.60 43.99
N ILE A 112 10.92 -2.20 44.40
CA ILE A 112 10.69 -1.44 45.64
C ILE A 112 11.02 -2.28 46.88
N MET A 113 10.55 -3.53 46.95
CA MET A 113 10.83 -4.40 48.11
C MET A 113 12.33 -4.70 48.25
N VAL A 114 13.04 -4.93 47.15
CA VAL A 114 14.48 -5.17 47.16
C VAL A 114 15.26 -3.92 47.55
N PHE A 115 14.78 -2.73 47.16
CA PHE A 115 15.37 -1.46 47.58
C PHE A 115 15.32 -1.29 49.11
N VAL A 116 14.15 -1.54 49.71
CA VAL A 116 13.98 -1.48 51.17
C VAL A 116 14.89 -2.50 51.85
N ALA A 117 14.95 -3.75 51.34
CA ALA A 117 15.86 -4.77 51.87
C ALA A 117 17.33 -4.34 51.78
N SER A 118 17.75 -3.69 50.68
CA SER A 118 19.12 -3.22 50.48
C SER A 118 19.52 -2.15 51.50
N ILE A 119 18.60 -1.22 51.79
CA ILE A 119 18.81 -0.19 52.82
C ILE A 119 18.94 -0.85 54.21
N LEU A 120 18.07 -1.80 54.54
CA LEU A 120 18.08 -2.48 55.84
C LEU A 120 19.38 -3.26 56.07
N VAL A 121 19.89 -3.98 55.05
CA VAL A 121 21.19 -4.67 55.16
C VAL A 121 22.33 -3.67 55.34
N THR A 122 22.32 -2.57 54.59
CA THR A 122 23.42 -1.58 54.60
C THR A 122 23.49 -0.85 55.94
N LEU A 123 22.36 -0.30 56.40
CA LEU A 123 22.29 0.42 57.67
C LEU A 123 22.45 -0.52 58.87
N GLY A 124 21.79 -1.68 58.83
CA GLY A 124 21.82 -2.65 59.92
C GLY A 124 23.20 -3.29 60.10
N PHE A 125 23.97 -3.46 59.02
CA PHE A 125 25.35 -3.93 59.13
C PHE A 125 26.28 -2.83 59.66
N LYS A 126 26.07 -1.58 59.24
CA LYS A 126 26.82 -0.43 59.75
C LYS A 126 26.66 -0.29 61.27
N THR A 127 25.44 -0.36 61.79
CA THR A 127 25.19 -0.26 63.24
C THR A 127 25.87 -1.37 64.04
N TRP A 128 25.95 -2.58 63.48
CA TRP A 128 26.70 -3.68 64.09
C TRP A 128 28.20 -3.40 64.08
N CYS A 129 28.73 -2.96 62.94
CA CYS A 129 30.14 -2.59 62.83
C CYS A 129 30.52 -1.44 63.77
N ASP A 130 29.67 -0.44 63.94
CA ASP A 130 29.89 0.68 64.87
C ASP A 130 29.94 0.18 66.32
N ALA A 131 29.14 -0.82 66.70
CA ALA A 131 29.16 -1.41 68.03
C ALA A 131 30.44 -2.23 68.28
N VAL A 132 30.90 -2.99 67.28
CA VAL A 132 32.06 -3.88 67.42
C VAL A 132 33.39 -3.14 67.29
N THR A 133 33.44 -2.04 66.52
CA THR A 133 34.64 -1.19 66.37
C THR A 133 34.96 -0.32 67.58
N GLN A 134 34.14 -0.36 68.64
CA GLN A 134 34.50 0.20 69.95
C GLN A 134 35.81 -0.39 70.50
N ARG A 135 36.15 -1.63 70.11
CA ARG A 135 37.36 -2.33 70.55
C ARG A 135 38.30 -2.76 69.42
N PHE A 136 37.77 -3.06 68.24
CA PHE A 136 38.57 -3.48 67.09
C PHE A 136 38.83 -2.32 66.13
N ARG A 137 40.03 -2.28 65.54
CA ARG A 137 40.43 -1.20 64.61
C ARG A 137 39.61 -1.21 63.32
N SER A 138 39.13 -2.38 62.90
CA SER A 138 38.23 -2.55 61.77
C SER A 138 37.14 -3.59 62.07
N CYS A 139 36.02 -3.50 61.36
CA CYS A 139 34.91 -4.46 61.52
C CYS A 139 35.25 -5.87 61.00
N ASP A 140 36.26 -6.01 60.14
CA ASP A 140 36.71 -7.30 59.61
C ASP A 140 37.56 -8.08 60.63
N ASP A 141 38.39 -7.39 61.42
CA ASP A 141 39.23 -8.01 62.47
C ASP A 141 38.39 -8.77 63.50
N ALA A 142 37.19 -8.25 63.76
CA ALA A 142 36.19 -8.84 64.63
C ALA A 142 35.62 -10.18 64.11
N SER A 143 35.75 -10.48 62.82
CA SER A 143 35.23 -11.71 62.22
C SER A 143 36.15 -12.92 62.41
N ILE A 144 37.34 -12.73 62.98
CA ILE A 144 38.38 -13.77 63.14
C ILE A 144 38.46 -14.27 64.60
N MET A 145 37.98 -13.47 65.56
CA MET A 145 38.03 -13.77 67.00
C MET A 145 36.63 -14.08 67.57
N GLU A 146 36.55 -14.90 68.62
CA GLU A 146 35.28 -15.17 69.32
C GLU A 146 34.95 -14.03 70.29
N ILE A 147 33.95 -13.22 69.93
CA ILE A 147 33.64 -11.95 70.63
C ILE A 147 32.66 -12.14 71.81
N SER A 148 31.84 -13.18 71.81
CA SER A 148 30.87 -13.45 72.90
C SER A 148 30.90 -14.92 73.32
N LYS A 149 31.31 -15.18 74.57
CA LYS A 149 31.28 -16.52 75.19
C LYS A 149 29.95 -16.85 75.87
N ALA A 150 29.13 -15.84 76.21
CA ALA A 150 27.91 -16.03 77.00
C ALA A 150 26.76 -16.66 76.18
N ASP A 151 26.65 -16.32 74.89
CA ASP A 151 25.52 -16.73 74.04
C ASP A 151 25.86 -17.89 73.07
N ASN A 152 27.08 -18.45 73.14
CA ASN A 152 27.56 -19.56 72.30
C ASN A 152 27.37 -19.32 70.77
N VAL A 153 27.62 -18.09 70.34
CA VAL A 153 27.46 -17.60 68.96
C VAL A 153 28.77 -17.74 68.18
N GLN A 154 28.70 -18.24 66.95
CA GLN A 154 29.85 -18.34 66.05
C GLN A 154 30.01 -17.06 65.23
N THR A 155 30.97 -16.24 65.64
CA THR A 155 31.31 -14.96 64.98
C THR A 155 32.30 -15.12 63.82
N LYS A 156 32.74 -16.35 63.51
CA LYS A 156 33.71 -16.57 62.42
C LYS A 156 33.09 -16.31 61.04
N GLY A 157 33.68 -15.39 60.29
CA GLY A 157 33.32 -15.13 58.89
C GLY A 157 32.03 -14.33 58.66
N PHE A 158 31.44 -13.70 59.70
CA PHE A 158 30.23 -12.89 59.54
C PHE A 158 30.41 -11.72 58.56
N PHE A 159 31.63 -11.14 58.50
CA PHE A 159 31.94 -9.99 57.65
C PHE A 159 31.83 -10.36 56.16
N ILE A 160 32.36 -11.53 55.76
CA ILE A 160 32.26 -12.04 54.39
C ILE A 160 30.82 -12.45 54.06
N GLN A 161 30.11 -13.09 55.00
CA GLN A 161 28.72 -13.52 54.80
C GLN A 161 27.82 -12.31 54.52
N ILE A 162 27.85 -11.27 55.36
CA ILE A 162 27.01 -10.08 55.20
C ILE A 162 27.50 -9.19 54.06
N GLY A 163 28.81 -9.12 53.80
CA GLY A 163 29.35 -8.47 52.60
C GLY A 163 28.83 -9.09 51.31
N THR A 164 28.71 -10.42 51.26
CA THR A 164 28.11 -11.14 50.12
C THR A 164 26.61 -10.82 49.99
N VAL A 165 25.89 -10.73 51.11
CA VAL A 165 24.47 -10.32 51.15
C VAL A 165 24.30 -8.89 50.63
N GLN A 166 25.16 -7.95 51.03
CA GLN A 166 25.13 -6.56 50.54
C GLN A 166 25.35 -6.49 49.03
N PHE A 167 26.36 -7.19 48.52
CA PHE A 167 26.62 -7.25 47.08
C PHE A 167 25.44 -7.87 46.31
N GLY A 168 24.94 -9.01 46.80
CA GLY A 168 23.83 -9.73 46.18
C GLY A 168 22.54 -8.90 46.12
N ILE A 169 22.18 -8.21 47.21
CA ILE A 169 20.91 -7.46 47.29
C ILE A 169 20.94 -6.18 46.45
N TRP A 170 22.05 -5.42 46.46
CA TRP A 170 22.19 -4.22 45.62
C TRP A 170 22.27 -4.56 44.13
N SER A 171 23.00 -5.61 43.78
CA SER A 171 23.04 -6.11 42.39
C SER A 171 21.68 -6.60 41.93
N SER A 172 20.94 -7.28 42.82
CA SER A 172 19.56 -7.71 42.57
C SER A 172 18.65 -6.51 42.30
N TRP A 173 18.75 -5.43 43.09
CA TRP A 173 17.96 -4.21 42.87
C TRP A 173 18.17 -3.64 41.46
N VAL A 174 19.43 -3.49 41.03
CA VAL A 174 19.75 -2.99 39.67
C VAL A 174 19.16 -3.91 38.59
N CYS A 175 19.25 -5.23 38.79
CA CYS A 175 18.67 -6.22 37.88
C CYS A 175 17.14 -6.07 37.77
N TRP A 176 16.45 -5.87 38.89
CA TRP A 176 15.00 -5.67 38.93
C TRP A 176 14.55 -4.34 38.33
N VAL A 177 15.35 -3.27 38.46
CA VAL A 177 15.11 -2.00 37.75
C VAL A 177 15.23 -2.20 36.23
N LEU A 178 16.26 -2.90 35.76
CA LEU A 178 16.43 -3.21 34.34
C LEU A 178 15.24 -4.04 33.81
N LEU A 179 14.80 -5.06 34.56
CA LEU A 179 13.63 -5.86 34.21
C LEU A 179 12.34 -5.02 34.13
N ALA A 180 12.18 -4.04 35.03
CA ALA A 180 11.04 -3.10 35.01
C ALA A 180 11.06 -2.18 33.78
N VAL A 181 12.25 -1.72 33.36
CA VAL A 181 12.38 -0.94 32.11
C VAL A 181 12.01 -1.80 30.90
N LEU A 182 12.51 -3.03 30.83
CA LEU A 182 12.20 -3.95 29.73
C LEU A 182 10.71 -4.32 29.67
N SER A 183 10.05 -4.53 30.81
CA SER A 183 8.61 -4.81 30.88
C SER A 183 7.75 -3.59 30.49
N THR A 184 8.18 -2.39 30.86
CA THR A 184 7.52 -1.13 30.45
C THR A 184 7.63 -0.91 28.94
N LEU A 185 8.83 -1.08 28.36
CA LEU A 185 9.04 -1.00 26.91
C LEU A 185 8.18 -2.02 26.15
N LYS A 186 8.05 -3.23 26.70
CA LYS A 186 7.16 -4.26 26.16
C LYS A 186 5.71 -3.74 26.15
N LEU A 187 5.21 -3.26 27.29
CA LEU A 187 3.84 -2.75 27.42
C LEU A 187 3.55 -1.58 26.46
N CYS A 188 4.47 -0.63 26.30
CA CYS A 188 4.31 0.50 25.36
C CYS A 188 4.14 0.03 23.92
N ARG A 189 4.97 -0.92 23.46
CA ARG A 189 4.84 -1.49 22.11
C ARG A 189 3.51 -2.22 21.89
N TYR A 190 3.00 -2.91 22.91
CA TYR A 190 1.69 -3.57 22.82
C TYR A 190 0.55 -2.54 22.77
N HIS A 191 0.62 -1.48 23.58
CA HIS A 191 -0.37 -0.41 23.56
C HIS A 191 -0.41 0.30 22.20
N GLU A 192 0.73 0.63 21.59
CA GLU A 192 0.79 1.23 20.25
C GLU A 192 0.12 0.33 19.20
N ARG A 193 0.42 -0.97 19.19
CA ARG A 193 -0.21 -1.94 18.28
C ARG A 193 -1.72 -2.06 18.49
N GLU A 194 -2.17 -2.05 19.74
CA GLU A 194 -3.58 -2.21 20.08
C GLU A 194 -4.40 -0.95 19.77
N VAL A 195 -3.85 0.25 19.99
CA VAL A 195 -4.47 1.53 19.57
C VAL A 195 -4.60 1.61 18.04
N ILE A 196 -3.60 1.15 17.28
CA ILE A 196 -3.69 1.07 15.81
C ILE A 196 -4.78 0.07 15.39
N ARG A 197 -4.92 -1.06 16.09
CA ARG A 197 -5.96 -2.06 15.80
C ARG A 197 -7.36 -1.54 16.12
N ASP A 198 -7.53 -0.87 17.25
CA ASP A 198 -8.85 -0.41 17.69
C ASP A 198 -9.33 0.81 16.90
N SER A 199 -8.43 1.74 16.52
CA SER A 199 -8.77 2.81 15.55
C SER A 199 -9.21 2.25 14.19
N ASN A 200 -8.62 1.13 13.74
CA ASN A 200 -9.06 0.39 12.56
C ASN A 200 -10.42 -0.32 12.74
N ILE A 201 -10.83 -0.67 13.96
CA ILE A 201 -12.15 -1.28 14.25
C ILE A 201 -13.23 -0.20 14.41
N THR A 202 -12.95 0.91 15.09
CA THR A 202 -13.87 2.03 15.25
C THR A 202 -14.18 2.68 13.89
N SER A 203 -13.20 2.79 12.99
CA SER A 203 -13.41 3.23 11.61
C SER A 203 -14.26 2.24 10.79
N ARG A 204 -14.14 0.93 11.03
CA ARG A 204 -15.02 -0.09 10.43
C ARG A 204 -16.48 0.02 10.89
N LEU A 205 -16.73 0.34 12.16
CA LEU A 205 -18.10 0.53 12.67
C LEU A 205 -18.74 1.85 12.22
N ALA A 206 -17.94 2.89 11.97
CA ALA A 206 -18.39 4.15 11.38
C ALA A 206 -18.68 4.05 9.85
N SER A 207 -18.30 2.96 9.19
CA SER A 207 -18.32 2.79 7.72
C SER A 207 -19.69 2.44 7.10
N VAL A 208 -20.78 2.38 7.87
CA VAL A 208 -22.12 2.37 7.26
C VAL A 208 -22.43 3.81 6.81
N GLY A 209 -21.89 4.17 5.63
CA GLY A 209 -22.07 5.49 5.04
C GLY A 209 -23.53 5.93 4.99
N ARG A 210 -23.76 7.25 5.08
CA ARG A 210 -25.10 7.86 4.94
C ARG A 210 -25.72 7.40 3.61
N LYS A 211 -26.88 6.76 3.70
CA LYS A 211 -27.65 6.33 2.52
C LYS A 211 -28.51 7.49 2.05
N VAL A 212 -28.34 7.89 0.80
CA VAL A 212 -29.21 8.85 0.12
C VAL A 212 -29.91 8.12 -1.03
N GLY A 213 -31.15 8.51 -1.32
CA GLY A 213 -31.91 7.88 -2.39
C GLY A 213 -33.30 8.48 -2.54
N TYR A 214 -33.99 8.05 -3.59
CA TYR A 214 -35.35 8.43 -3.90
C TYR A 214 -36.14 7.19 -4.31
N GLN A 215 -37.46 7.29 -4.26
CA GLN A 215 -38.40 6.29 -4.76
C GLN A 215 -39.33 6.98 -5.75
N VAL A 216 -39.58 6.34 -6.88
CA VAL A 216 -40.61 6.76 -7.84
C VAL A 216 -41.76 5.77 -7.75
N SER A 217 -42.96 6.25 -7.51
CA SER A 217 -44.18 5.42 -7.45
C SER A 217 -45.19 5.91 -8.48
N SER A 218 -45.71 5.00 -9.30
CA SER A 218 -46.67 5.30 -10.35
C SER A 218 -47.56 4.09 -10.59
N GLU A 219 -48.81 4.36 -10.93
CA GLU A 219 -49.68 3.38 -11.58
C GLU A 219 -49.47 3.44 -13.09
N PHE A 220 -49.73 2.35 -13.80
CA PHE A 220 -49.74 2.33 -15.26
C PHE A 220 -50.77 1.35 -15.78
N LEU A 221 -51.29 1.65 -16.98
CA LEU A 221 -52.20 0.79 -17.72
C LEU A 221 -51.41 0.06 -18.81
N LEU A 222 -51.61 -1.24 -18.92
CA LEU A 222 -51.04 -2.07 -19.98
C LEU A 222 -52.18 -2.73 -20.77
N SER A 223 -52.30 -2.41 -22.04
CA SER A 223 -53.38 -2.92 -22.89
C SER A 223 -52.84 -3.58 -24.16
N PRO A 224 -53.31 -4.79 -24.54
CA PRO A 224 -52.97 -5.38 -25.82
C PRO A 224 -53.77 -4.71 -26.94
N ILE A 225 -53.12 -3.88 -27.75
CA ILE A 225 -53.80 -3.12 -28.82
C ILE A 225 -53.84 -3.86 -30.16
N TRP A 226 -52.99 -4.87 -30.32
CA TRP A 226 -52.97 -5.74 -31.49
C TRP A 226 -52.39 -7.11 -31.13
N GLN A 227 -52.95 -8.13 -31.78
CA GLN A 227 -52.46 -9.50 -31.73
C GLN A 227 -52.44 -10.04 -33.16
N ASN A 228 -51.38 -10.75 -33.53
CA ASN A 228 -51.25 -11.32 -34.86
C ASN A 228 -52.29 -12.44 -35.06
N SER A 229 -52.99 -12.41 -36.19
CA SER A 229 -53.97 -13.43 -36.57
C SER A 229 -53.36 -14.81 -36.82
N GLU A 230 -52.08 -14.88 -37.22
CA GLU A 230 -51.37 -16.13 -37.52
C GLU A 230 -50.58 -16.67 -36.31
N ASN A 231 -50.15 -15.78 -35.41
CA ASN A 231 -49.37 -16.15 -34.23
C ASN A 231 -49.91 -15.45 -32.98
N SER A 232 -50.64 -16.17 -32.15
CA SER A 232 -51.23 -15.62 -30.92
C SER A 232 -50.20 -15.09 -29.92
N GLU A 233 -48.93 -15.49 -30.04
CA GLU A 233 -47.82 -15.07 -29.17
C GLU A 233 -47.22 -13.71 -29.57
N ASP A 234 -47.54 -13.19 -30.76
CA ASP A 234 -47.04 -11.92 -31.29
C ASP A 234 -48.05 -10.80 -31.04
N LYS A 235 -47.71 -9.89 -30.13
CA LYS A 235 -48.61 -8.86 -29.59
C LYS A 235 -47.95 -7.48 -29.61
N LEU A 236 -48.77 -6.45 -29.72
CA LEU A 236 -48.38 -5.07 -29.51
C LEU A 236 -49.08 -4.56 -28.25
N LEU A 237 -48.30 -4.22 -27.23
CA LEU A 237 -48.82 -3.73 -25.95
C LEU A 237 -48.67 -2.21 -25.90
N LYS A 238 -49.69 -1.51 -25.41
CA LYS A 238 -49.66 -0.08 -25.11
C LYS A 238 -49.47 0.08 -23.60
N LEU A 239 -48.47 0.86 -23.20
CA LEU A 239 -48.19 1.19 -21.81
C LEU A 239 -48.40 2.69 -21.57
N GLU A 240 -49.30 3.01 -20.65
CA GLU A 240 -49.69 4.37 -20.26
C GLU A 240 -49.36 4.61 -18.79
N LEU A 241 -48.45 5.54 -18.51
CA LEU A 241 -48.01 5.87 -17.14
C LEU A 241 -48.97 6.91 -16.53
N LEU A 242 -49.48 6.64 -15.33
CA LEU A 242 -50.43 7.50 -14.62
C LEU A 242 -49.73 8.24 -13.47
N LYS A 243 -49.60 9.58 -13.61
CA LYS A 243 -49.17 10.54 -12.57
C LYS A 243 -48.08 10.00 -11.63
N PRO A 244 -46.86 9.72 -12.11
CA PRO A 244 -45.76 9.27 -11.27
C PRO A 244 -45.43 10.32 -10.21
N SER A 245 -45.15 9.85 -9.00
CA SER A 245 -44.85 10.67 -7.83
C SER A 245 -43.44 10.38 -7.32
N LEU A 246 -42.71 11.44 -6.97
CA LEU A 246 -41.38 11.34 -6.36
C LEU A 246 -41.49 11.34 -4.84
N LEU A 247 -40.82 10.39 -4.24
CA LEU A 247 -40.78 10.15 -2.81
C LEU A 247 -39.31 10.24 -2.35
N VAL A 248 -39.03 11.04 -1.34
CA VAL A 248 -37.66 11.25 -0.81
C VAL A 248 -37.67 11.01 0.70
N SER A 249 -36.59 10.43 1.23
CA SER A 249 -36.41 10.20 2.66
C SER A 249 -35.09 10.82 3.13
N SER A 250 -35.10 11.47 4.31
CA SER A 250 -33.90 12.02 4.95
C SER A 250 -33.04 10.95 5.66
N THR A 251 -33.63 9.81 6.04
CA THR A 251 -32.94 8.70 6.73
C THR A 251 -33.58 7.35 6.35
N MET A 252 -32.98 6.65 5.38
CA MET A 252 -33.44 5.35 4.84
C MET A 252 -33.31 4.14 5.81
N HIS A 253 -33.43 4.36 7.12
CA HIS A 253 -33.43 3.31 8.15
C HIS A 253 -34.81 3.08 8.79
N SER A 254 -35.78 3.98 8.62
CA SER A 254 -37.16 3.81 9.08
C SER A 254 -38.14 3.84 7.90
N THR A 255 -39.16 2.99 7.94
CA THR A 255 -40.37 3.09 7.08
C THR A 255 -41.22 4.31 7.44
N GLU A 256 -40.93 4.95 8.57
CA GLU A 256 -41.51 6.22 9.00
C GLU A 256 -40.71 7.37 8.37
N GLY A 257 -41.31 8.09 7.41
CA GLY A 257 -40.73 9.32 6.85
C GLY A 257 -40.40 9.33 5.35
N VAL A 258 -41.11 8.56 4.52
CA VAL A 258 -41.06 8.73 3.05
C VAL A 258 -42.10 9.79 2.66
N ASN A 259 -41.68 11.03 2.43
CA ASN A 259 -42.59 12.12 2.11
C ASN A 259 -42.63 12.37 0.59
N ARG A 260 -43.82 12.71 0.09
CA ARG A 260 -43.98 13.20 -1.29
C ARG A 260 -43.18 14.48 -1.47
N HIS A 261 -42.34 14.51 -2.49
CA HIS A 261 -41.56 15.68 -2.87
C HIS A 261 -42.09 16.22 -4.20
N TRP A 262 -42.42 17.51 -4.23
CA TRP A 262 -42.84 18.16 -5.47
C TRP A 262 -41.68 18.21 -6.45
N SER A 263 -41.89 17.78 -7.68
CA SER A 263 -40.82 17.69 -8.68
C SER A 263 -41.32 18.04 -10.08
N LYS A 264 -40.39 18.15 -11.05
CA LYS A 264 -40.73 18.34 -12.45
C LYS A 264 -41.63 17.22 -13.00
N LEU A 265 -41.65 16.04 -12.38
CA LEU A 265 -42.54 14.94 -12.73
C LEU A 265 -44.02 15.32 -12.56
N ASP A 266 -44.39 16.12 -11.56
CA ASP A 266 -45.82 16.43 -11.34
C ASP A 266 -46.44 17.23 -12.51
N ASN A 267 -45.63 17.92 -13.31
CA ASN A 267 -46.06 18.81 -14.39
C ASN A 267 -45.77 18.28 -15.82
N LEU A 268 -45.27 17.05 -15.97
CA LEU A 268 -44.95 16.47 -17.28
C LEU A 268 -46.16 15.77 -17.91
N SER A 269 -46.20 15.77 -19.25
CA SER A 269 -47.12 14.92 -20.03
C SER A 269 -46.50 13.54 -20.24
N TYR A 270 -47.32 12.49 -20.18
CA TYR A 270 -46.87 11.10 -20.21
C TYR A 270 -47.40 10.37 -21.43
N PRO A 271 -46.83 10.61 -22.64
CA PRO A 271 -47.29 9.92 -23.83
C PRO A 271 -47.10 8.40 -23.72
N PRO A 272 -48.00 7.58 -24.29
CA PRO A 272 -47.87 6.13 -24.24
C PRO A 272 -46.62 5.62 -24.95
N ILE A 273 -46.15 4.45 -24.53
CA ILE A 273 -45.11 3.69 -25.22
C ILE A 273 -45.69 2.38 -25.75
N TYR A 274 -45.23 1.93 -26.91
CA TYR A 274 -45.72 0.72 -27.54
C TYR A 274 -44.64 -0.35 -27.57
N ILE A 275 -44.96 -1.54 -27.09
CA ILE A 275 -44.01 -2.64 -26.86
C ILE A 275 -44.37 -3.78 -27.81
N HIS A 276 -43.45 -4.10 -28.72
CA HIS A 276 -43.58 -5.30 -29.55
C HIS A 276 -43.12 -6.51 -28.76
N TRP A 277 -44.08 -7.30 -28.29
CA TRP A 277 -43.88 -8.45 -27.43
C TRP A 277 -44.18 -9.73 -28.21
N ASN A 278 -43.21 -10.65 -28.28
CA ASN A 278 -43.36 -11.92 -28.96
C ASN A 278 -42.81 -13.04 -28.09
N HIS A 279 -43.70 -13.95 -27.66
CA HIS A 279 -43.35 -15.14 -26.89
C HIS A 279 -42.46 -14.84 -25.66
N GLY A 280 -42.87 -13.90 -24.82
CA GLY A 280 -42.11 -13.51 -23.62
C GLY A 280 -40.91 -12.60 -23.86
N ILE A 281 -40.64 -12.18 -25.09
CA ILE A 281 -39.48 -11.35 -25.45
C ILE A 281 -39.94 -10.02 -26.07
N VAL A 282 -39.41 -8.91 -25.56
CA VAL A 282 -39.59 -7.59 -26.16
C VAL A 282 -38.60 -7.43 -27.32
N LYS A 283 -39.12 -7.34 -28.56
CA LYS A 283 -38.29 -7.17 -29.77
C LYS A 283 -37.86 -5.72 -29.96
N LYS A 284 -38.82 -4.79 -29.92
CA LYS A 284 -38.62 -3.36 -30.17
C LYS A 284 -39.63 -2.55 -29.36
N VAL A 285 -39.28 -1.30 -29.13
CA VAL A 285 -40.15 -0.34 -28.46
C VAL A 285 -40.37 0.85 -29.40
N TYR A 286 -41.62 1.29 -29.53
CA TYR A 286 -42.00 2.43 -30.36
C TYR A 286 -42.44 3.58 -29.46
N VAL A 287 -41.81 4.72 -29.67
CA VAL A 287 -41.84 5.84 -28.74
C VAL A 287 -42.33 7.09 -29.47
N LEU A 288 -43.15 7.88 -28.78
CA LEU A 288 -43.53 9.24 -29.16
C LEU A 288 -42.48 10.25 -28.67
N PRO A 289 -42.48 11.49 -29.18
CA PRO A 289 -41.58 12.54 -28.68
C PRO A 289 -41.76 12.75 -27.17
N ASP A 290 -40.73 12.42 -26.40
CA ASP A 290 -40.68 12.52 -24.93
C ASP A 290 -39.20 12.71 -24.50
N SER A 291 -38.97 13.09 -23.24
CA SER A 291 -37.64 13.19 -22.64
C SER A 291 -36.94 11.83 -22.58
N ARG A 292 -35.61 11.79 -22.78
CA ARG A 292 -34.84 10.53 -22.81
C ARG A 292 -34.96 9.74 -21.49
N ASP A 293 -34.93 10.45 -20.36
CA ASP A 293 -35.07 9.84 -19.04
C ASP A 293 -36.42 9.14 -18.87
N MET A 294 -37.51 9.78 -19.31
CA MET A 294 -38.84 9.19 -19.23
C MET A 294 -38.98 7.97 -20.13
N ILE A 295 -38.39 8.04 -21.33
CA ILE A 295 -38.32 6.90 -22.25
C ILE A 295 -37.55 5.73 -21.60
N ASN A 296 -36.43 6.01 -20.92
CA ASN A 296 -35.64 4.99 -20.21
C ASN A 296 -36.41 4.37 -19.04
N ILE A 297 -37.18 5.15 -18.26
CA ILE A 297 -38.06 4.62 -17.20
C ILE A 297 -39.10 3.67 -17.82
N LYS A 298 -39.76 4.09 -18.90
CA LYS A 298 -40.75 3.28 -19.61
C LYS A 298 -40.14 2.00 -20.21
N LYS A 299 -38.92 2.07 -20.76
CA LYS A 299 -38.14 0.90 -21.20
C LYS A 299 -37.81 -0.04 -20.03
N GLY A 300 -37.47 0.50 -18.87
CA GLY A 300 -37.26 -0.27 -17.65
C GLY A 300 -38.51 -1.07 -17.25
N ILE A 301 -39.69 -0.43 -17.28
CA ILE A 301 -40.96 -1.12 -17.03
C ILE A 301 -41.23 -2.17 -18.12
N ALA A 302 -41.00 -1.85 -19.39
CA ALA A 302 -41.16 -2.79 -20.50
C ALA A 302 -40.27 -4.05 -20.35
N SER A 303 -39.07 -3.90 -19.81
CA SER A 303 -38.13 -5.02 -19.58
C SER A 303 -38.62 -6.01 -18.52
N LEU A 304 -39.46 -5.58 -17.57
CA LEU A 304 -40.06 -6.49 -16.57
C LEU A 304 -40.97 -7.56 -17.20
N PHE A 305 -41.50 -7.29 -18.40
CA PHE A 305 -42.34 -8.22 -19.15
C PHE A 305 -41.54 -9.21 -20.02
N GLN A 306 -40.20 -9.21 -19.91
CA GLN A 306 -39.34 -10.23 -20.51
C GLN A 306 -39.25 -11.46 -19.59
N ILE A 307 -40.04 -12.50 -19.90
CA ILE A 307 -40.17 -13.70 -19.07
C ILE A 307 -40.01 -14.97 -19.90
N ARG A 308 -39.47 -16.02 -19.28
CA ARG A 308 -39.43 -17.37 -19.81
C ARG A 308 -39.96 -18.34 -18.77
N LEU A 309 -40.85 -19.25 -19.19
CA LEU A 309 -41.51 -20.22 -18.32
C LEU A 309 -40.67 -21.49 -18.08
N VAL A 310 -39.50 -21.59 -18.70
CA VAL A 310 -38.62 -22.78 -18.65
C VAL A 310 -37.25 -22.41 -18.12
N ASP A 311 -36.64 -23.32 -17.38
CA ASP A 311 -35.26 -23.23 -16.92
C ASP A 311 -34.31 -23.07 -18.11
N ALA A 312 -33.62 -21.94 -18.18
CA ALA A 312 -32.73 -21.62 -19.27
C ALA A 312 -31.60 -20.68 -18.84
N ASN A 313 -30.43 -20.88 -19.43
CA ASN A 313 -29.33 -19.92 -19.41
C ASN A 313 -29.24 -19.30 -20.80
N VAL A 314 -29.55 -18.01 -20.93
CA VAL A 314 -29.61 -17.33 -22.23
C VAL A 314 -28.92 -15.98 -22.18
N LYS A 315 -28.45 -15.52 -23.35
CA LYS A 315 -28.12 -14.11 -23.56
C LYS A 315 -29.41 -13.38 -23.90
N GLU A 316 -29.74 -12.38 -23.11
CA GLU A 316 -30.94 -11.57 -23.27
C GLU A 316 -30.54 -10.11 -23.46
N HIS A 317 -31.32 -9.40 -24.28
CA HIS A 317 -31.15 -7.97 -24.49
C HIS A 317 -32.23 -7.24 -23.68
N ASP A 318 -31.83 -6.59 -22.60
CA ASP A 318 -32.70 -5.87 -21.66
C ASP A 318 -32.36 -4.37 -21.62
N VAL A 319 -32.89 -3.65 -20.63
CA VAL A 319 -32.62 -2.21 -20.44
C VAL A 319 -31.16 -1.93 -20.08
N SER A 320 -30.47 -2.90 -19.47
CA SER A 320 -29.05 -2.86 -19.08
C SER A 320 -28.12 -3.33 -20.20
N GLY A 321 -28.67 -3.64 -21.38
CA GLY A 321 -27.94 -4.08 -22.57
C GLY A 321 -27.96 -5.60 -22.73
N ILE A 322 -26.86 -6.17 -23.22
CA ILE A 322 -26.76 -7.62 -23.46
C ILE A 322 -26.19 -8.30 -22.22
N CYS A 323 -27.00 -9.11 -21.55
CA CYS A 323 -26.67 -9.73 -20.28
C CYS A 323 -26.81 -11.26 -20.32
N ASN A 324 -25.99 -11.95 -19.51
CA ASN A 324 -26.16 -13.38 -19.26
C ASN A 324 -27.22 -13.58 -18.17
N VAL A 325 -28.35 -14.18 -18.54
CA VAL A 325 -29.51 -14.35 -17.67
C VAL A 325 -29.74 -15.84 -17.39
N ARG A 326 -30.04 -16.14 -16.12
CA ARG A 326 -30.43 -17.48 -15.66
C ARG A 326 -31.85 -17.46 -15.14
N TYR A 327 -32.71 -18.26 -15.76
CA TYR A 327 -34.09 -18.51 -15.34
C TYR A 327 -34.20 -19.80 -14.55
N ARG A 328 -34.98 -19.77 -13.46
CA ARG A 328 -35.45 -20.95 -12.72
C ARG A 328 -36.95 -20.83 -12.48
N ALA A 329 -37.73 -21.71 -13.09
CA ALA A 329 -39.18 -21.77 -12.95
C ALA A 329 -39.57 -22.88 -11.97
N HIS A 330 -40.28 -22.53 -10.90
CA HIS A 330 -40.86 -23.45 -9.93
C HIS A 330 -42.36 -23.20 -9.84
N GLY A 331 -43.15 -24.00 -10.58
CA GLY A 331 -44.60 -23.82 -10.66
C GLY A 331 -44.96 -22.42 -11.18
N THR A 332 -45.62 -21.61 -10.36
CA THR A 332 -46.01 -20.23 -10.67
C THR A 332 -44.95 -19.18 -10.34
N THR A 333 -43.82 -19.56 -9.75
CA THR A 333 -42.74 -18.64 -9.36
C THR A 333 -41.56 -18.75 -10.32
N ILE A 334 -41.11 -17.63 -10.87
CA ILE A 334 -39.94 -17.55 -11.75
C ILE A 334 -38.87 -16.70 -11.06
N LYS A 335 -37.66 -17.25 -10.95
CA LYS A 335 -36.48 -16.53 -10.49
C LYS A 335 -35.59 -16.21 -11.69
N LYS A 336 -35.42 -14.91 -11.97
CA LYS A 336 -34.52 -14.38 -13.00
C LYS A 336 -33.30 -13.79 -12.30
N ARG A 337 -32.11 -14.31 -12.60
CA ARG A 337 -30.84 -13.81 -12.08
C ARG A 337 -29.96 -13.35 -13.22
N THR A 338 -29.50 -12.10 -13.13
CA THR A 338 -28.60 -11.47 -14.09
C THR A 338 -27.29 -11.11 -13.40
N LYS A 339 -26.17 -11.46 -14.05
CA LYS A 339 -24.83 -11.05 -13.61
C LYS A 339 -24.12 -10.38 -14.77
N GLN A 340 -23.65 -9.17 -14.54
CA GLN A 340 -22.89 -8.41 -15.53
C GLN A 340 -21.62 -7.85 -14.86
N LEU A 341 -20.49 -8.11 -15.49
CA LEU A 341 -19.22 -7.49 -15.12
C LEU A 341 -19.01 -6.33 -16.09
N LEU A 342 -19.21 -5.09 -15.61
CA LEU A 342 -19.04 -3.88 -16.41
C LEU A 342 -17.56 -3.54 -16.56
N THR A 343 -16.83 -3.57 -15.43
CA THR A 343 -15.38 -3.43 -15.34
C THR A 343 -14.87 -4.29 -14.19
N PRO A 344 -13.54 -4.51 -14.03
CA PRO A 344 -13.01 -5.30 -12.91
C PRO A 344 -13.44 -4.78 -11.53
N THR A 345 -13.59 -3.46 -11.41
CA THR A 345 -13.96 -2.72 -10.21
C THR A 345 -15.47 -2.52 -10.04
N VAL A 346 -16.26 -2.65 -11.11
CA VAL A 346 -17.72 -2.44 -11.10
C VAL A 346 -18.47 -3.73 -11.43
N LYS A 347 -19.15 -4.27 -10.42
CA LYS A 347 -19.92 -5.51 -10.52
C LYS A 347 -21.41 -5.20 -10.35
N ALA A 348 -22.22 -5.64 -11.31
CA ALA A 348 -23.67 -5.50 -11.25
C ALA A 348 -24.33 -6.88 -11.11
N THR A 349 -25.23 -6.99 -10.13
CA THR A 349 -26.03 -8.19 -9.90
C THR A 349 -27.49 -7.80 -9.76
N SER A 350 -28.36 -8.49 -10.49
CA SER A 350 -29.81 -8.29 -10.42
C SER A 350 -30.51 -9.62 -10.16
N ASP A 351 -31.36 -9.63 -9.15
CA ASP A 351 -32.19 -10.77 -8.76
C ASP A 351 -33.66 -10.35 -8.80
N MET A 352 -34.46 -11.01 -9.63
CA MET A 352 -35.90 -10.77 -9.77
C MET A 352 -36.70 -12.04 -9.47
N ILE A 353 -37.79 -11.87 -8.73
CA ILE A 353 -38.78 -12.90 -8.42
C ILE A 353 -40.10 -12.44 -9.04
N ILE A 354 -40.65 -13.28 -9.91
CA ILE A 354 -41.89 -13.03 -10.64
C ILE A 354 -42.88 -14.11 -10.24
N ASN A 355 -44.03 -13.71 -9.72
CA ASN A 355 -45.12 -14.62 -9.38
C ASN A 355 -46.26 -14.47 -10.39
N LEU A 356 -46.64 -15.59 -11.00
CA LEU A 356 -47.73 -15.67 -11.95
C LEU A 356 -49.03 -16.11 -11.26
N SER A 357 -50.16 -15.60 -11.73
CA SER A 357 -51.47 -16.11 -11.34
C SER A 357 -51.67 -17.53 -11.92
N PRO A 358 -52.18 -18.50 -11.12
CA PRO A 358 -52.37 -19.89 -11.57
C PRO A 358 -53.36 -20.06 -12.73
N GLN A 359 -54.27 -19.09 -12.94
CA GLN A 359 -55.43 -19.26 -13.82
C GLN A 359 -55.28 -18.56 -15.17
N GLU A 360 -54.48 -17.47 -15.25
CA GLU A 360 -54.44 -16.61 -16.45
C GLU A 360 -53.03 -16.29 -16.97
N SER A 361 -51.96 -16.88 -16.41
CA SER A 361 -50.56 -16.56 -16.78
C SER A 361 -50.23 -15.05 -16.68
N ILE A 362 -51.01 -14.29 -15.91
CA ILE A 362 -50.79 -12.87 -15.63
C ILE A 362 -49.73 -12.73 -14.54
N ILE A 363 -48.86 -11.72 -14.68
CA ILE A 363 -47.90 -11.36 -13.66
C ILE A 363 -48.64 -10.71 -12.47
N GLN A 364 -48.71 -11.41 -11.34
CA GLN A 364 -49.36 -10.92 -10.13
C GLN A 364 -48.45 -9.99 -9.34
N THR A 365 -47.20 -10.42 -9.13
CA THR A 365 -46.18 -9.60 -8.46
C THR A 365 -44.80 -9.76 -9.09
N VAL A 366 -44.05 -8.67 -9.17
CA VAL A 366 -42.61 -8.67 -9.46
C VAL A 366 -41.89 -8.01 -8.30
N SER A 367 -40.88 -8.67 -7.77
CA SER A 367 -39.96 -8.13 -6.77
C SER A 367 -38.55 -8.28 -7.28
N GLY A 368 -37.94 -7.15 -7.62
CA GLY A 368 -36.58 -7.05 -8.14
C GLY A 368 -35.65 -6.33 -7.17
N LYS A 369 -34.44 -6.85 -7.02
CA LYS A 369 -33.35 -6.18 -6.32
C LYS A 369 -32.12 -6.18 -7.21
N GLU A 370 -31.59 -4.99 -7.44
CA GLU A 370 -30.36 -4.79 -8.19
C GLU A 370 -29.33 -4.11 -7.30
N GLU A 371 -28.10 -4.60 -7.35
CA GLU A 371 -26.95 -4.08 -6.63
C GLU A 371 -25.81 -3.86 -7.62
N VAL A 372 -25.42 -2.61 -7.80
CA VAL A 372 -24.18 -2.22 -8.48
C VAL A 372 -23.18 -1.85 -7.40
N ARG A 373 -22.04 -2.55 -7.41
CA ARG A 373 -20.95 -2.35 -6.47
C ARG A 373 -19.73 -1.84 -7.22
N MET A 374 -19.22 -0.70 -6.78
CA MET A 374 -17.94 -0.16 -7.22
C MET A 374 -16.97 -0.22 -6.04
N THR A 375 -15.82 -0.88 -6.23
CA THR A 375 -14.76 -1.00 -5.21
C THR A 375 -13.44 -0.45 -5.74
N LEU A 376 -12.64 0.16 -4.87
CA LEU A 376 -11.25 0.46 -5.17
C LEU A 376 -10.39 -0.80 -5.00
N ASN A 377 -9.43 -1.03 -5.89
CA ASN A 377 -8.54 -2.20 -5.82
C ASN A 377 -7.68 -2.19 -4.55
N LEU A 378 -7.11 -1.03 -4.21
CA LEU A 378 -6.18 -0.84 -3.10
C LEU A 378 -6.87 -0.71 -1.73
N TRP A 379 -8.17 -0.40 -1.72
CA TRP A 379 -8.93 -0.21 -0.50
C TRP A 379 -10.38 -0.63 -0.75
N LYS A 380 -10.64 -1.94 -0.71
CA LYS A 380 -11.96 -2.49 -1.07
C LYS A 380 -13.05 -2.08 -0.08
N GLN A 381 -12.67 -1.63 1.12
CA GLN A 381 -13.58 -1.04 2.10
C GLN A 381 -14.16 0.30 1.63
N ALA A 382 -13.40 1.08 0.83
CA ALA A 382 -13.91 2.25 0.14
C ALA A 382 -14.71 1.80 -1.09
N ALA A 383 -15.97 1.46 -0.83
CA ALA A 383 -16.89 0.95 -1.83
C ALA A 383 -18.17 1.79 -1.91
N VAL A 384 -18.64 1.99 -3.13
CA VAL A 384 -19.93 2.61 -3.40
C VAL A 384 -20.91 1.54 -3.82
N PHE A 385 -22.09 1.54 -3.18
CA PHE A 385 -23.17 0.62 -3.49
C PHE A 385 -24.37 1.41 -3.97
N VAL A 386 -24.83 1.11 -5.18
CA VAL A 386 -26.12 1.56 -5.70
C VAL A 386 -27.07 0.38 -5.61
N LYS A 387 -28.11 0.52 -4.77
CA LYS A 387 -29.13 -0.52 -4.57
C LYS A 387 -30.45 -0.02 -5.12
N SER A 388 -30.94 -0.69 -6.15
CA SER A 388 -32.28 -0.44 -6.72
C SER A 388 -33.22 -1.56 -6.28
N LYS A 389 -34.47 -1.18 -5.97
CA LYS A 389 -35.56 -2.10 -5.66
C LYS A 389 -36.72 -1.76 -6.57
N VAL A 390 -37.28 -2.78 -7.21
CA VAL A 390 -38.45 -2.65 -8.07
C VAL A 390 -39.55 -3.53 -7.51
N HIS A 391 -40.74 -2.95 -7.36
CA HIS A 391 -41.92 -3.68 -6.95
C HIS A 391 -43.06 -3.37 -7.90
N LEU A 392 -43.67 -4.40 -8.47
CA LEU A 392 -44.83 -4.31 -9.32
C LEU A 392 -45.92 -5.22 -8.75
N ASN A 393 -47.12 -4.69 -8.56
CA ASN A 393 -48.28 -5.44 -8.10
C ASN A 393 -49.44 -5.23 -9.06
N PHE A 394 -50.10 -6.31 -9.43
CA PHE A 394 -51.37 -6.26 -10.15
C PHE A 394 -52.49 -5.78 -9.22
N ILE A 395 -53.26 -4.79 -9.65
CA ILE A 395 -54.37 -4.21 -8.87
C ILE A 395 -55.69 -4.82 -9.34
N GLU A 396 -56.13 -4.46 -10.54
CA GLU A 396 -57.38 -4.93 -11.13
C GLU A 396 -57.37 -4.81 -12.66
N HIS A 397 -58.35 -5.43 -13.32
CA HIS A 397 -58.65 -5.16 -14.73
C HIS A 397 -59.46 -3.88 -14.85
N TYR A 398 -58.98 -2.93 -15.66
CA TYR A 398 -59.59 -1.61 -15.80
C TYR A 398 -59.83 -1.25 -17.28
N GLY A 399 -61.08 -0.94 -17.61
CA GLY A 399 -61.50 -0.42 -18.92
C GLY A 399 -61.67 -1.44 -20.06
N SER A 400 -62.28 -0.98 -21.16
CA SER A 400 -62.35 -1.67 -22.45
C SER A 400 -61.31 -1.07 -23.40
N HIS A 401 -60.57 -1.89 -24.14
CA HIS A 401 -59.52 -1.44 -25.05
C HIS A 401 -59.92 -1.63 -26.52
N SER A 402 -59.62 -0.63 -27.36
CA SER A 402 -59.78 -0.75 -28.80
C SER A 402 -58.65 -1.60 -29.38
N THR A 403 -59.01 -2.70 -30.04
CA THR A 403 -58.07 -3.53 -30.80
C THR A 403 -58.03 -3.06 -32.25
N HIS A 404 -56.83 -2.87 -32.78
CA HIS A 404 -56.64 -2.51 -34.19
C HIS A 404 -56.44 -3.78 -35.03
N SER A 405 -57.05 -3.84 -36.21
CA SER A 405 -56.89 -4.97 -37.14
C SER A 405 -55.82 -4.64 -38.18
N GLY A 406 -54.80 -5.50 -38.32
CA GLY A 406 -53.74 -5.32 -39.31
C GLY A 406 -52.86 -6.58 -39.43
N LYS A 407 -52.28 -6.81 -40.62
CA LYS A 407 -51.45 -8.01 -40.88
C LYS A 407 -50.10 -7.97 -40.14
N ASN A 408 -49.49 -6.80 -40.04
CA ASN A 408 -48.18 -6.59 -39.43
C ASN A 408 -48.20 -5.40 -38.48
N VAL A 409 -47.35 -5.44 -37.44
CA VAL A 409 -47.12 -4.33 -36.49
C VAL A 409 -46.90 -2.98 -37.19
N GLY A 410 -46.16 -2.98 -38.30
CA GLY A 410 -45.87 -1.75 -39.05
C GLY A 410 -47.09 -1.08 -39.71
N VAL A 411 -48.13 -1.85 -40.05
CA VAL A 411 -49.40 -1.30 -40.60
C VAL A 411 -50.23 -0.69 -39.48
N VAL A 412 -50.29 -1.37 -38.34
CA VAL A 412 -50.99 -0.91 -37.14
C VAL A 412 -50.36 0.36 -36.56
N LEU A 413 -49.02 0.44 -36.54
CA LEU A 413 -48.34 1.66 -36.10
C LEU A 413 -48.58 2.85 -37.04
N LYS A 414 -48.81 2.61 -38.34
CA LYS A 414 -49.14 3.68 -39.29
C LYS A 414 -50.56 4.20 -39.06
N SER A 415 -51.55 3.32 -38.88
CA SER A 415 -52.92 3.76 -38.57
C SER A 415 -52.97 4.55 -37.25
N ILE A 416 -52.25 4.08 -36.23
CA ILE A 416 -52.14 4.76 -34.94
C ILE A 416 -51.40 6.11 -35.08
N ALA A 417 -50.36 6.18 -35.92
CA ALA A 417 -49.63 7.42 -36.17
C ALA A 417 -50.49 8.46 -36.91
N GLU A 418 -51.32 8.02 -37.85
CA GLU A 418 -52.27 8.84 -38.60
C GLU A 418 -53.38 9.37 -37.67
N GLU A 419 -53.92 8.54 -36.77
CA GLU A 419 -54.91 8.95 -35.76
C GLU A 419 -54.37 10.00 -34.78
N MET A 420 -53.09 9.91 -34.39
CA MET A 420 -52.47 10.83 -33.42
C MET A 420 -51.74 12.03 -34.04
N GLY A 421 -51.66 12.10 -35.37
CA GLY A 421 -50.87 13.12 -36.07
C GLY A 421 -49.38 13.16 -35.68
N SER A 422 -48.82 12.04 -35.19
CA SER A 422 -47.48 11.97 -34.59
C SER A 422 -46.69 10.78 -35.12
N LYS A 423 -45.40 10.99 -35.39
CA LYS A 423 -44.51 9.95 -35.93
C LYS A 423 -43.84 9.14 -34.82
N PHE A 424 -43.95 7.82 -34.89
CA PHE A 424 -43.24 6.92 -33.99
C PHE A 424 -41.75 6.79 -34.35
N ARG A 425 -40.91 6.73 -33.31
CA ARG A 425 -39.51 6.31 -33.42
C ARG A 425 -39.36 4.89 -32.88
N ALA A 426 -38.84 3.99 -33.70
CA ALA A 426 -38.45 2.66 -33.24
C ALA A 426 -37.10 2.72 -32.52
N GLU A 427 -37.04 2.19 -31.30
CA GLU A 427 -35.82 2.11 -30.50
C GLU A 427 -35.59 0.69 -29.96
N SER A 428 -34.33 0.39 -29.63
CA SER A 428 -33.97 -0.79 -28.83
C SER A 428 -34.40 -0.60 -27.37
N LEU A 429 -34.51 -1.72 -26.65
CA LEU A 429 -34.87 -1.73 -25.23
C LEU A 429 -33.76 -1.15 -24.33
N GLU A 430 -32.53 -1.09 -24.83
CA GLU A 430 -31.37 -0.56 -24.12
C GLU A 430 -31.57 0.92 -23.75
N ALA A 431 -31.21 1.26 -22.51
CA ALA A 431 -31.22 2.63 -22.05
C ALA A 431 -30.16 3.45 -22.82
N LYS A 432 -30.53 4.66 -23.22
CA LYS A 432 -29.59 5.59 -23.86
C LYS A 432 -29.23 6.68 -22.88
N THR A 433 -27.94 6.98 -22.76
CA THR A 433 -27.48 8.13 -22.01
C THR A 433 -27.91 9.41 -22.72
N GLU A 434 -28.26 10.42 -21.93
CA GLU A 434 -28.34 11.78 -22.43
C GLU A 434 -26.91 12.28 -22.72
N GLU A 435 -26.73 13.11 -23.75
CA GLU A 435 -25.45 13.82 -23.89
C GLU A 435 -25.28 14.66 -22.63
N ASN A 436 -24.16 14.47 -21.92
CA ASN A 436 -23.85 15.03 -20.60
C ASN A 436 -24.03 16.56 -20.54
N THR A 437 -25.26 17.05 -20.41
CA THR A 437 -25.51 18.38 -19.86
C THR A 437 -25.37 18.26 -18.37
N CYS A 438 -24.17 18.54 -17.86
CA CYS A 438 -23.98 18.57 -16.43
C CYS A 438 -24.90 19.61 -15.80
N VAL A 439 -25.88 19.13 -15.03
CA VAL A 439 -27.00 19.91 -14.47
C VAL A 439 -26.53 20.98 -13.45
N ASN A 440 -25.32 20.83 -12.89
CA ASN A 440 -24.78 21.69 -11.84
C ASN A 440 -23.32 22.10 -12.07
N CYS A 441 -22.84 22.06 -13.31
CA CYS A 441 -21.45 22.39 -13.58
C CYS A 441 -21.27 23.89 -13.75
N ARG A 442 -20.51 24.46 -12.82
CA ARG A 442 -20.13 25.87 -12.86
C ARG A 442 -19.13 26.12 -13.99
N PRO A 443 -19.22 27.27 -14.68
CA PRO A 443 -18.22 27.67 -15.66
C PRO A 443 -16.85 27.81 -14.99
N ILE A 444 -15.77 27.59 -15.74
CA ILE A 444 -14.41 27.61 -15.16
C ILE A 444 -14.07 28.96 -14.54
N LYS A 445 -14.58 30.06 -15.07
CA LYS A 445 -14.34 31.41 -14.54
C LYS A 445 -14.80 31.55 -13.08
N GLU A 446 -15.93 30.94 -12.71
CA GLU A 446 -16.41 30.91 -11.33
C GLU A 446 -15.51 30.04 -10.44
N LEU A 447 -15.02 28.92 -10.97
CA LEU A 447 -14.09 28.04 -10.25
C LEU A 447 -12.76 28.74 -9.92
N ILE A 448 -12.25 29.61 -10.80
CA ILE A 448 -11.03 30.40 -10.53
C ILE A 448 -11.25 31.36 -9.37
N HIS A 449 -12.41 32.02 -9.31
CA HIS A 449 -12.72 32.93 -8.21
C HIS A 449 -12.84 32.20 -6.86
N GLU A 450 -13.46 31.01 -6.85
CA GLU A 450 -13.72 30.26 -5.61
C GLU A 450 -12.52 29.41 -5.14
N TYR A 451 -11.83 28.75 -6.08
CA TYR A 451 -10.79 27.76 -5.80
C TYR A 451 -9.40 28.14 -6.33
N GLY A 452 -9.24 29.24 -7.07
CA GLY A 452 -7.94 29.66 -7.61
C GLY A 452 -6.88 29.88 -6.54
N ALA A 453 -7.26 30.44 -5.39
CA ALA A 453 -6.36 30.60 -4.25
C ALA A 453 -5.84 29.26 -3.72
N ASN A 454 -6.63 28.18 -3.80
CA ASN A 454 -6.21 26.85 -3.34
C ASN A 454 -5.10 26.23 -4.21
N LEU A 455 -4.90 26.74 -5.44
CA LEU A 455 -3.85 26.29 -6.35
C LEU A 455 -2.54 27.08 -6.20
N LEU A 456 -2.44 27.98 -5.21
CA LEU A 456 -1.18 28.68 -4.95
C LEU A 456 -0.09 27.70 -4.49
N PRO A 457 1.19 27.95 -4.84
CA PRO A 457 2.31 27.09 -4.46
C PRO A 457 2.41 26.82 -2.95
N GLU A 458 1.98 27.77 -2.11
CA GLU A 458 2.01 27.69 -0.65
C GLU A 458 1.11 26.57 -0.09
N TYR A 459 0.03 26.21 -0.80
CA TYR A 459 -0.90 25.16 -0.38
C TYR A 459 -0.63 23.80 -1.03
N LEU A 460 0.45 23.67 -1.83
CA LEU A 460 0.84 22.38 -2.40
C LEU A 460 1.15 21.38 -1.28
N GLY A 461 0.54 20.19 -1.36
CA GLY A 461 0.60 19.17 -0.30
C GLY A 461 -0.55 19.25 0.70
N GLU A 462 -1.39 20.30 0.67
CA GLU A 462 -2.60 20.39 1.51
C GLU A 462 -3.84 19.79 0.83
N LEU A 463 -4.80 19.36 1.65
CA LEU A 463 -6.09 18.84 1.19
C LEU A 463 -6.88 19.87 0.36
N LYS A 464 -6.74 21.17 0.64
CA LYS A 464 -7.41 22.24 -0.10
C LYS A 464 -6.94 22.31 -1.54
N SER A 465 -5.64 22.15 -1.78
CA SER A 465 -5.05 22.15 -3.13
C SER A 465 -5.50 20.92 -3.92
N ALA A 466 -5.43 19.73 -3.31
CA ALA A 466 -5.95 18.50 -3.93
C ALA A 466 -7.45 18.59 -4.25
N GLY A 467 -8.25 19.14 -3.33
CA GLY A 467 -9.67 19.39 -3.54
C GLY A 467 -9.94 20.37 -4.68
N GLY A 468 -9.19 21.47 -4.75
CA GLY A 468 -9.24 22.44 -5.85
C GLY A 468 -8.89 21.81 -7.19
N PHE A 469 -7.76 21.09 -7.25
CA PHE A 469 -7.28 20.38 -8.44
C PHE A 469 -8.35 19.46 -9.04
N LEU A 470 -9.01 18.65 -8.21
CA LEU A 470 -10.08 17.75 -8.67
C LEU A 470 -11.30 18.50 -9.23
N LYS A 471 -11.65 19.66 -8.68
CA LYS A 471 -12.75 20.50 -9.20
C LYS A 471 -12.41 21.07 -10.58
N PHE A 472 -11.18 21.54 -10.77
CA PHE A 472 -10.73 22.03 -12.09
C PHE A 472 -10.64 20.88 -13.10
N LEU A 473 -10.13 19.72 -12.70
CA LEU A 473 -9.96 18.56 -13.58
C LEU A 473 -11.28 18.12 -14.23
N ASP A 474 -12.36 18.02 -13.46
CA ASP A 474 -13.67 17.64 -14.00
C ASP A 474 -14.21 18.68 -15.00
N SER A 475 -13.97 19.96 -14.74
CA SER A 475 -14.39 21.04 -15.65
C SER A 475 -13.54 21.07 -16.93
N PHE A 476 -12.22 20.88 -16.82
CA PHE A 476 -11.29 20.92 -17.96
C PHE A 476 -11.53 19.76 -18.93
N ARG A 477 -11.95 18.59 -18.43
CA ARG A 477 -12.34 17.45 -19.29
C ARG A 477 -13.56 17.71 -20.17
N ARG A 478 -14.37 18.72 -19.84
CA ARG A 478 -15.62 19.07 -20.54
C ARG A 478 -15.52 20.37 -21.33
N ALA A 479 -14.53 21.20 -21.05
CA ALA A 479 -14.38 22.51 -21.66
C ALA A 479 -13.87 22.45 -23.10
N SER A 480 -14.30 23.43 -23.91
CA SER A 480 -13.81 23.56 -25.27
C SER A 480 -12.44 24.26 -25.33
N LYS A 481 -11.69 24.04 -26.43
CA LYS A 481 -10.41 24.71 -26.68
C LYS A 481 -10.47 26.24 -26.51
N LYS A 482 -11.54 26.88 -27.00
CA LYS A 482 -11.71 28.34 -26.94
C LYS A 482 -11.88 28.85 -25.51
N GLU A 483 -12.66 28.14 -24.72
CA GLU A 483 -12.91 28.48 -23.32
C GLU A 483 -11.61 28.38 -22.51
N LEU A 484 -10.88 27.26 -22.65
CA LEU A 484 -9.58 27.05 -22.02
C LEU A 484 -8.58 28.17 -22.38
N LEU A 485 -8.42 28.52 -23.66
CA LEU A 485 -7.51 29.61 -24.06
C LEU A 485 -7.86 30.97 -23.46
N MET A 486 -9.15 31.27 -23.30
CA MET A 486 -9.61 32.53 -22.69
C MET A 486 -9.20 32.60 -21.21
N ILE A 487 -9.36 31.49 -20.49
CA ILE A 487 -8.99 31.38 -19.08
C ILE A 487 -7.50 31.63 -18.88
N PHE A 488 -6.64 30.97 -19.65
CA PHE A 488 -5.19 31.11 -19.49
C PHE A 488 -4.68 32.53 -19.78
N LYS A 489 -5.40 33.32 -20.59
CA LYS A 489 -5.08 34.74 -20.83
C LYS A 489 -5.47 35.65 -19.66
N GLU A 490 -6.55 35.33 -18.94
CA GLU A 490 -7.09 36.14 -17.84
C GLU A 490 -6.51 35.78 -16.47
N THR A 491 -5.78 34.67 -16.36
CA THR A 491 -5.39 34.08 -15.08
C THR A 491 -4.05 34.61 -14.54
N ASP A 492 -3.95 34.65 -13.20
CA ASP A 492 -2.71 34.95 -12.47
C ASP A 492 -1.58 33.96 -12.83
N ARG A 493 -0.40 34.51 -13.14
CA ARG A 493 0.80 33.72 -13.47
C ARG A 493 1.23 32.79 -12.34
N ARG A 494 0.89 33.09 -11.08
CA ARG A 494 1.28 32.30 -9.90
C ARG A 494 0.64 30.91 -9.86
N ILE A 495 -0.51 30.72 -10.49
CA ILE A 495 -1.21 29.42 -10.55
C ILE A 495 -1.09 28.74 -11.91
N LEU A 496 -0.37 29.37 -12.85
CA LEU A 496 -0.25 28.90 -14.23
C LEU A 496 0.32 27.47 -14.29
N THR A 497 1.37 27.19 -13.52
CA THR A 497 2.02 25.87 -13.48
C THR A 497 1.06 24.78 -13.00
N GLN A 498 0.26 25.05 -11.97
CA GLN A 498 -0.72 24.10 -11.43
C GLN A 498 -1.88 23.87 -12.41
N LEU A 499 -2.29 24.91 -13.15
CA LEU A 499 -3.29 24.75 -14.21
C LEU A 499 -2.77 23.95 -15.40
N LEU A 500 -1.47 24.04 -15.71
CA LEU A 500 -0.83 23.16 -16.71
C LEU A 500 -0.86 21.69 -16.24
N ASP A 501 -0.66 21.42 -14.95
CA ASP A 501 -0.80 20.06 -14.41
C ASP A 501 -2.23 19.53 -14.55
N VAL A 502 -3.24 20.39 -14.33
CA VAL A 502 -4.64 20.04 -14.57
C VAL A 502 -4.90 19.73 -16.04
N LEU A 503 -4.34 20.50 -16.98
CA LEU A 503 -4.45 20.21 -18.43
C LEU A 503 -3.83 18.85 -18.77
N ALA A 504 -2.64 18.55 -18.23
CA ALA A 504 -1.98 17.26 -18.43
C ALA A 504 -2.84 16.10 -17.89
N ALA A 505 -3.39 16.23 -16.67
CA ALA A 505 -4.25 15.22 -16.05
C ALA A 505 -5.64 15.09 -16.70
N ALA A 506 -6.13 16.14 -17.34
CA ALA A 506 -7.39 16.11 -18.10
C ALA A 506 -7.28 15.14 -19.28
N ASN A 507 -6.14 15.15 -19.98
CA ASN A 507 -5.79 14.24 -21.07
C ASN A 507 -6.88 14.14 -22.16
N THR A 508 -7.53 15.26 -22.47
CA THR A 508 -8.43 15.42 -23.63
C THR A 508 -7.67 16.04 -24.79
N ASP A 509 -8.18 15.85 -26.00
CA ASP A 509 -7.55 16.39 -27.21
C ASP A 509 -7.47 17.92 -27.19
N GLU A 510 -8.54 18.57 -26.73
CA GLU A 510 -8.62 20.02 -26.59
C GLU A 510 -7.63 20.54 -25.54
N ALA A 511 -7.52 19.88 -24.38
CA ALA A 511 -6.61 20.29 -23.31
C ALA A 511 -5.15 20.19 -23.75
N LEU A 512 -4.79 19.13 -24.47
CA LEU A 512 -3.43 18.95 -25.01
C LEU A 512 -3.10 19.98 -26.09
N ASP A 513 -4.04 20.28 -26.99
CA ASP A 513 -3.83 21.30 -28.02
C ASP A 513 -3.63 22.69 -27.42
N VAL A 514 -4.34 23.00 -26.34
CA VAL A 514 -4.16 24.24 -25.58
C VAL A 514 -2.79 24.27 -24.90
N ALA A 515 -2.41 23.19 -24.21
CA ALA A 515 -1.12 23.13 -23.54
C ALA A 515 0.06 23.30 -24.52
N PHE A 516 0.02 22.62 -25.68
CA PHE A 516 1.07 22.74 -26.70
C PHE A 516 1.10 24.09 -27.42
N GLU A 517 0.03 24.89 -27.32
CA GLU A 517 -0.03 26.27 -27.84
C GLU A 517 0.47 27.29 -26.80
N LEU A 518 0.24 27.04 -25.51
CA LEU A 518 0.62 27.93 -24.41
C LEU A 518 2.08 27.77 -23.97
N ILE A 519 2.61 26.55 -24.02
CA ILE A 519 3.95 26.24 -23.56
C ILE A 519 4.97 26.51 -24.68
N ASP A 520 5.96 27.33 -24.38
CA ASP A 520 7.13 27.49 -25.25
C ASP A 520 8.12 26.33 -25.01
N PHE A 521 8.28 25.47 -26.02
CA PHE A 521 9.24 24.35 -25.99
C PHE A 521 10.60 24.72 -26.59
N GLU A 522 10.76 25.96 -27.06
CA GLU A 522 12.01 26.49 -27.64
C GLU A 522 12.70 27.50 -26.70
N SER A 523 12.05 27.86 -25.58
CA SER A 523 12.58 28.75 -24.55
C SER A 523 13.84 28.18 -23.88
N LYS A 524 14.65 29.09 -23.32
CA LYS A 524 15.77 28.73 -22.44
C LYS A 524 15.29 28.26 -21.06
N ASP A 525 14.21 28.84 -20.57
CA ASP A 525 13.55 28.41 -19.34
C ASP A 525 12.67 27.20 -19.63
N ILE A 526 13.10 26.04 -19.14
CA ILE A 526 12.44 24.75 -19.38
C ILE A 526 11.48 24.36 -18.27
N GLY A 527 11.38 25.11 -17.16
CA GLY A 527 10.70 24.65 -15.95
C GLY A 527 9.23 24.29 -16.16
N ALA A 528 8.46 25.17 -16.83
CA ALA A 528 7.05 24.93 -17.12
C ALA A 528 6.83 23.79 -18.13
N ALA A 529 7.66 23.71 -19.16
CA ALA A 529 7.59 22.67 -20.18
C ALA A 529 7.94 21.29 -19.62
N GLU A 530 9.01 21.21 -18.82
CA GLU A 530 9.44 19.99 -18.14
C GLU A 530 8.35 19.51 -17.17
N ARG A 531 7.83 20.39 -16.31
CA ARG A 531 6.74 20.04 -15.38
C ARG A 531 5.51 19.49 -16.10
N PHE A 532 5.03 20.17 -17.13
CA PHE A 532 3.89 19.70 -17.93
C PHE A 532 4.12 18.32 -18.53
N LEU A 533 5.31 18.07 -19.10
CA LEU A 533 5.65 16.77 -19.69
C LEU A 533 5.73 15.65 -18.65
N LEU A 534 6.23 15.95 -17.45
CA LEU A 534 6.25 15.00 -16.33
C LEU A 534 4.83 14.67 -15.84
N SER A 535 3.96 15.68 -15.71
CA SER A 535 2.54 15.49 -15.40
C SER A 535 1.81 14.70 -16.49
N LEU A 536 2.19 14.91 -17.76
CA LEU A 536 1.62 14.17 -18.88
C LEU A 536 2.09 12.71 -18.90
N ALA A 537 3.35 12.44 -18.56
CA ALA A 537 3.91 11.09 -18.52
C ALA A 537 3.15 10.17 -17.55
N THR A 538 2.66 10.70 -16.42
CA THR A 538 1.91 9.94 -15.41
C THR A 538 0.41 9.80 -15.72
N SER A 539 -0.03 10.17 -16.93
CA SER A 539 -1.43 10.09 -17.32
C SER A 539 -1.95 8.64 -17.32
N PRO A 540 -3.10 8.36 -16.68
CA PRO A 540 -3.57 6.98 -16.48
C PRO A 540 -4.15 6.33 -17.74
N ASN A 541 -4.72 7.11 -18.66
CA ASN A 541 -5.45 6.59 -19.82
C ASN A 541 -5.08 7.34 -21.11
N PRO A 542 -3.83 7.27 -21.59
CA PRO A 542 -3.42 7.95 -22.81
C PRO A 542 -4.15 7.40 -24.05
N THR A 543 -4.52 8.28 -24.98
CA THR A 543 -5.14 7.90 -26.26
C THR A 543 -4.09 7.82 -27.36
N GLU A 544 -4.43 7.20 -28.49
CA GLU A 544 -3.58 7.22 -29.69
C GLU A 544 -3.26 8.65 -30.15
N SER A 545 -4.23 9.57 -30.01
CA SER A 545 -4.03 11.00 -30.31
C SER A 545 -2.99 11.63 -29.39
N THR A 546 -3.04 11.35 -28.08
CA THR A 546 -2.06 11.83 -27.09
C THR A 546 -0.64 11.42 -27.47
N VAL A 547 -0.44 10.13 -27.82
CA VAL A 547 0.87 9.60 -28.25
C VAL A 547 1.30 10.26 -29.57
N SER A 548 0.40 10.39 -30.54
CA SER A 548 0.69 11.01 -31.85
C SER A 548 1.09 12.48 -31.73
N LYS A 549 0.39 13.27 -30.92
CA LYS A 549 0.71 14.69 -30.67
C LYS A 549 2.05 14.85 -29.98
N THR A 550 2.34 14.01 -28.98
CA THR A 550 3.64 14.01 -28.28
C THR A 550 4.78 13.58 -29.20
N MET A 551 4.54 12.61 -30.08
CA MET A 551 5.50 12.20 -31.11
C MET A 551 5.78 13.33 -32.12
N LYS A 552 4.76 14.11 -32.51
CA LYS A 552 4.94 15.31 -33.36
C LYS A 552 5.73 16.42 -32.65
N LEU A 553 5.62 16.53 -31.33
CA LEU A 553 6.43 17.46 -30.55
C LEU A 553 7.92 17.09 -30.64
N LEU A 554 8.25 15.79 -30.54
CA LEU A 554 9.62 15.30 -30.68
C LEU A 554 10.24 15.60 -32.06
N SER A 555 9.42 15.68 -33.12
CA SER A 555 9.90 16.06 -34.46
C SER A 555 10.16 17.56 -34.63
N ARG A 556 9.79 18.40 -33.67
CA ARG A 556 10.14 19.83 -33.66
C ARG A 556 11.61 20.01 -33.26
N ASN A 557 12.21 21.14 -33.64
CA ASN A 557 13.61 21.42 -33.35
C ASN A 557 13.81 21.91 -31.89
N ILE A 558 13.80 20.99 -30.94
CA ILE A 558 14.04 21.29 -29.51
C ILE A 558 15.54 21.53 -29.31
N ARG A 559 15.92 22.78 -29.01
CA ARG A 559 17.33 23.19 -28.82
C ARG A 559 17.95 22.65 -27.53
N ASN A 560 17.15 22.53 -26.47
CA ASN A 560 17.64 22.13 -25.15
C ASN A 560 17.64 20.59 -25.00
N GLU A 561 18.82 20.00 -24.77
CA GLU A 561 18.97 18.55 -24.64
C GLU A 561 18.23 17.96 -23.43
N LYS A 562 18.13 18.69 -22.31
CA LYS A 562 17.39 18.24 -21.11
C LYS A 562 15.90 18.14 -21.40
N LEU A 563 15.33 19.16 -22.05
CA LEU A 563 13.92 19.16 -22.44
C LEU A 563 13.63 18.07 -23.48
N LYS A 564 14.54 17.87 -24.45
CA LYS A 564 14.45 16.77 -25.42
C LYS A 564 14.44 15.41 -24.73
N ALA A 565 15.27 15.21 -23.69
CA ALA A 565 15.24 14.00 -22.88
C ALA A 565 13.89 13.81 -22.15
N THR A 566 13.33 14.87 -21.57
CA THR A 566 12.01 14.80 -20.91
C THR A 566 10.89 14.47 -21.90
N VAL A 567 10.92 14.99 -23.13
CA VAL A 567 9.96 14.61 -24.19
C VAL A 567 10.09 13.13 -24.55
N LEU A 568 11.31 12.60 -24.65
CA LEU A 568 11.54 11.17 -24.88
C LEU A 568 10.95 10.31 -23.76
N ILE A 569 11.16 10.68 -22.50
CA ILE A 569 10.62 10.00 -21.32
C ILE A 569 9.08 10.03 -21.33
N ALA A 570 8.49 11.20 -21.56
CA ALA A 570 7.03 11.36 -21.60
C ALA A 570 6.41 10.52 -22.73
N LEU A 571 6.97 10.56 -23.94
CA LEU A 571 6.50 9.74 -25.06
C LEU A 571 6.63 8.24 -24.75
N ALA A 572 7.75 7.81 -24.18
CA ALA A 572 7.99 6.42 -23.80
C ALA A 572 6.98 5.92 -22.76
N SER A 573 6.78 6.71 -21.69
CA SER A 573 5.85 6.39 -20.61
C SER A 573 4.39 6.34 -21.08
N LEU A 574 3.94 7.34 -21.86
CA LEU A 574 2.61 7.34 -22.46
C LEU A 574 2.39 6.10 -23.34
N THR A 575 3.41 5.71 -24.10
CA THR A 575 3.35 4.52 -24.96
C THR A 575 3.28 3.24 -24.14
N ARG A 576 4.02 3.14 -23.02
CA ARG A 576 3.93 2.02 -22.07
C ARG A 576 2.54 1.90 -21.47
N THR A 577 1.98 3.00 -20.96
CA THR A 577 0.63 3.00 -20.37
C THR A 577 -0.45 2.69 -21.42
N TYR A 578 -0.29 3.20 -22.65
CA TYR A 578 -1.16 2.84 -23.78
C TYR A 578 -1.11 1.34 -24.08
N CYS A 579 0.07 0.71 -24.04
CA CYS A 579 0.22 -0.74 -24.22
C CYS A 579 -0.34 -1.55 -23.03
N ALA A 580 -0.19 -1.05 -21.80
CA ALA A 580 -0.71 -1.70 -20.60
C ALA A 580 -2.24 -1.74 -20.55
N SER A 581 -2.91 -0.75 -21.17
CA SER A 581 -4.38 -0.70 -21.22
C SER A 581 -5.02 -1.84 -22.02
N ASN A 582 -4.34 -2.32 -23.07
CA ASN A 582 -4.81 -3.43 -23.90
C ASN A 582 -3.62 -4.10 -24.60
N ALA A 583 -3.46 -5.41 -24.39
CA ALA A 583 -2.35 -6.19 -24.95
C ALA A 583 -2.27 -6.13 -26.49
N THR A 584 -3.38 -5.89 -27.19
CA THR A 584 -3.37 -5.75 -28.66
C THR A 584 -2.67 -4.48 -29.14
N HIS A 585 -2.58 -3.45 -28.30
CA HIS A 585 -1.96 -2.17 -28.64
C HIS A 585 -0.45 -2.28 -28.89
N ILE A 586 0.23 -3.28 -28.31
CA ILE A 586 1.67 -3.51 -28.53
C ILE A 586 2.01 -3.65 -30.03
N ASN A 587 1.09 -4.24 -30.80
CA ASN A 587 1.25 -4.45 -32.24
C ASN A 587 0.69 -3.30 -33.10
N SER A 588 0.23 -2.21 -32.48
CA SER A 588 -0.30 -1.06 -33.21
C SER A 588 0.81 -0.34 -34.00
N LEU A 589 0.42 0.25 -35.13
CA LEU A 589 1.36 0.97 -36.01
C LEU A 589 2.04 2.14 -35.28
N ILE A 590 1.31 2.83 -34.40
CA ILE A 590 1.85 3.97 -33.65
C ILE A 590 2.96 3.54 -32.68
N VAL A 591 2.77 2.45 -31.94
CA VAL A 591 3.77 1.91 -30.99
C VAL A 591 5.02 1.47 -31.75
N GLN A 592 4.84 0.78 -32.89
CA GLN A 592 5.97 0.38 -33.73
C GLN A 592 6.74 1.58 -34.29
N ASN A 593 6.05 2.65 -34.69
CA ASN A 593 6.69 3.88 -35.17
C ASN A 593 7.48 4.58 -34.06
N VAL A 594 6.91 4.71 -32.86
CA VAL A 594 7.63 5.25 -31.69
C VAL A 594 8.87 4.42 -31.39
N ASN A 595 8.76 3.09 -31.37
CA ASN A 595 9.91 2.22 -31.10
C ASN A 595 11.01 2.37 -32.17
N LYS A 596 10.64 2.45 -33.45
CA LYS A 596 11.60 2.71 -34.54
C LYS A 596 12.33 4.03 -34.37
N ILE A 597 11.64 5.09 -33.91
CA ILE A 597 12.27 6.38 -33.63
C ILE A 597 13.32 6.25 -32.52
N PHE A 598 13.00 5.56 -31.43
CA PHE A 598 13.93 5.37 -30.32
C PHE A 598 15.13 4.51 -30.69
N VAL A 599 14.92 3.40 -31.38
CA VAL A 599 16.01 2.51 -31.84
C VAL A 599 16.92 3.22 -32.84
N ARG A 600 16.35 3.93 -33.83
CA ARG A 600 17.14 4.70 -34.79
C ARG A 600 17.92 5.81 -34.10
N GLY A 601 17.28 6.54 -33.19
CA GLY A 601 17.93 7.60 -32.42
C GLY A 601 19.11 7.08 -31.59
N LEU A 602 18.96 5.91 -30.98
CA LEU A 602 20.04 5.24 -30.25
C LEU A 602 21.22 4.85 -31.16
N GLN A 603 20.95 4.35 -32.37
CA GLN A 603 21.99 3.99 -33.35
C GLN A 603 22.72 5.21 -33.94
N GLU A 604 22.05 6.35 -34.06
CA GLU A 604 22.61 7.60 -34.58
C GLU A 604 23.41 8.40 -33.53
N CYS A 605 23.24 8.09 -32.24
CA CYS A 605 23.92 8.79 -31.14
C CYS A 605 25.43 8.57 -31.15
N LYS A 606 26.19 9.68 -31.15
CA LYS A 606 27.67 9.67 -31.05
C LYS A 606 28.20 9.97 -29.65
N HIS A 607 27.44 10.72 -28.85
CA HIS A 607 27.85 11.16 -27.51
C HIS A 607 27.19 10.32 -26.42
N VAL A 608 27.91 10.10 -25.31
CA VAL A 608 27.42 9.29 -24.18
C VAL A 608 26.09 9.84 -23.64
N GLY A 609 25.95 11.16 -23.46
CA GLY A 609 24.70 11.78 -22.99
C GLY A 609 23.49 11.50 -23.90
N CYS A 610 23.70 11.44 -25.23
CA CYS A 610 22.66 11.08 -26.19
C CYS A 610 22.21 9.62 -26.00
N ILE A 611 23.18 8.71 -25.83
CA ILE A 611 22.93 7.28 -25.59
C ILE A 611 22.15 7.10 -24.28
N ILE A 612 22.54 7.82 -23.22
CA ILE A 612 21.87 7.77 -21.90
C ILE A 612 20.37 8.11 -22.05
N ASN A 613 20.05 9.20 -22.74
CA ASN A 613 18.66 9.65 -22.92
C ASN A 613 17.80 8.62 -23.68
N HIS A 614 18.37 7.96 -24.69
CA HIS A 614 17.65 6.93 -25.46
C HIS A 614 17.53 5.62 -24.68
N LEU A 615 18.56 5.18 -23.94
CA LEU A 615 18.45 4.01 -23.05
C LEU A 615 17.38 4.24 -21.97
N LEU A 616 17.30 5.44 -21.41
CA LEU A 616 16.25 5.81 -20.46
C LEU A 616 14.85 5.83 -21.10
N ALA A 617 14.73 6.23 -22.36
CA ALA A 617 13.48 6.11 -23.11
C ALA A 617 13.10 4.63 -23.34
N LEU A 618 14.07 3.77 -23.67
CA LEU A 618 13.84 2.32 -23.81
C LEU A 618 13.47 1.65 -22.48
N ARG A 619 14.02 2.13 -21.36
CA ARG A 619 13.64 1.73 -20.00
C ARG A 619 12.19 2.10 -19.70
N ASN A 620 11.78 3.32 -19.99
CA ASN A 620 10.41 3.80 -19.74
C ASN A 620 9.36 3.14 -20.66
N ILE A 621 9.70 2.80 -21.91
CA ILE A 621 8.76 2.13 -22.82
C ILE A 621 8.63 0.62 -22.52
N ALA A 622 9.70 0.01 -21.99
CA ALA A 622 9.75 -1.38 -21.51
C ALA A 622 9.18 -2.44 -22.50
N LEU A 623 9.52 -2.34 -23.80
CA LEU A 623 9.04 -3.30 -24.81
C LEU A 623 9.97 -4.52 -24.92
N PRO A 624 9.44 -5.76 -24.88
CA PRO A 624 10.24 -6.99 -25.00
C PRO A 624 11.08 -7.10 -26.29
N GLN A 625 10.61 -6.49 -27.39
CA GLN A 625 11.31 -6.48 -28.67
C GLN A 625 12.69 -5.78 -28.63
N ASN A 626 12.93 -4.96 -27.61
CA ASN A 626 14.19 -4.23 -27.45
C ASN A 626 15.27 -5.01 -26.69
N LEU A 627 14.94 -6.18 -26.11
CA LEU A 627 15.89 -7.02 -25.36
C LEU A 627 17.20 -7.31 -26.13
N PRO A 628 17.18 -7.68 -27.42
CA PRO A 628 18.42 -7.97 -28.15
C PRO A 628 19.37 -6.77 -28.22
N ILE A 629 18.83 -5.56 -28.36
CA ILE A 629 19.62 -4.33 -28.43
C ILE A 629 20.21 -4.02 -27.05
N LEU A 630 19.41 -4.15 -26.00
CA LEU A 630 19.86 -3.90 -24.61
C LEU A 630 20.99 -4.86 -24.21
N VAL A 631 20.90 -6.13 -24.62
CA VAL A 631 21.94 -7.14 -24.35
C VAL A 631 23.30 -6.74 -24.93
N GLU A 632 23.35 -6.09 -26.10
CA GLU A 632 24.63 -5.62 -26.67
C GLU A 632 25.27 -4.53 -25.82
N TYR A 633 24.49 -3.62 -25.23
CA TYR A 633 25.01 -2.62 -24.29
C TYR A 633 25.40 -3.23 -22.94
N VAL A 634 24.67 -4.24 -22.45
CA VAL A 634 25.06 -4.99 -21.25
C VAL A 634 26.44 -5.65 -21.42
N LYS A 635 26.72 -6.22 -22.60
CA LYS A 635 28.04 -6.81 -22.90
C LYS A 635 29.18 -5.78 -22.95
N GLN A 636 28.89 -4.53 -23.31
CA GLN A 636 29.90 -3.45 -23.34
C GLN A 636 30.38 -3.06 -21.93
N GLY A 637 29.55 -3.26 -20.90
CA GLY A 637 29.91 -2.96 -19.50
C GLY A 637 29.83 -1.46 -19.15
N GLY A 638 30.39 -1.11 -17.98
CA GLY A 638 30.33 0.25 -17.43
C GLY A 638 28.90 0.76 -17.13
N PHE A 639 28.76 2.08 -17.02
CA PHE A 639 27.49 2.74 -16.70
C PHE A 639 26.38 2.50 -17.75
N LEU A 640 26.75 2.46 -19.04
CA LEU A 640 25.80 2.16 -20.12
C LEU A 640 25.26 0.72 -20.01
N GLY A 641 26.12 -0.23 -19.66
CA GLY A 641 25.73 -1.61 -19.40
C GLY A 641 24.79 -1.73 -18.20
N LEU A 642 25.05 -1.00 -17.11
CA LEU A 642 24.15 -0.93 -15.95
C LEU A 642 22.76 -0.40 -16.34
N MET A 643 22.68 0.71 -17.06
CA MET A 643 21.38 1.26 -17.47
C MET A 643 20.62 0.35 -18.44
N ALA A 644 21.33 -0.33 -19.34
CA ALA A 644 20.71 -1.32 -20.22
C ALA A 644 20.17 -2.51 -19.40
N LEU A 645 20.87 -2.93 -18.35
CA LEU A 645 20.43 -3.98 -17.44
C LEU A 645 19.22 -3.56 -16.60
N GLU A 646 19.19 -2.32 -16.09
CA GLU A 646 18.02 -1.74 -15.43
C GLU A 646 16.81 -1.65 -16.40
N ALA A 647 17.04 -1.33 -17.68
CA ALA A 647 15.99 -1.38 -18.69
C ALA A 647 15.46 -2.80 -18.95
N MET A 648 16.33 -3.81 -18.90
CA MET A 648 15.92 -5.21 -19.00
C MET A 648 15.09 -5.65 -17.78
N GLN A 649 15.43 -5.17 -16.58
CA GLN A 649 14.65 -5.40 -15.36
C GLN A 649 13.20 -4.91 -15.52
N ASP A 650 13.02 -3.68 -16.04
CA ASP A 650 11.68 -3.08 -16.19
C ASP A 650 10.81 -3.75 -17.27
N ILE A 651 11.41 -4.47 -18.23
CA ILE A 651 10.71 -5.32 -19.21
C ILE A 651 10.10 -6.56 -18.54
N GLY A 652 10.75 -7.08 -17.49
CA GLY A 652 10.30 -8.24 -16.72
C GLY A 652 10.96 -9.55 -17.15
N GLU A 653 11.22 -10.40 -16.15
CA GLU A 653 12.00 -11.62 -16.27
C GLU A 653 11.30 -12.72 -17.08
N GLN A 654 9.97 -12.62 -17.22
CA GLN A 654 9.14 -13.54 -18.02
C GLN A 654 9.52 -13.60 -19.51
N HIS A 655 10.27 -12.60 -20.01
CA HIS A 655 10.76 -12.53 -21.38
C HIS A 655 12.21 -13.01 -21.53
N PHE A 656 12.88 -13.44 -20.46
CA PHE A 656 14.28 -13.84 -20.50
C PHE A 656 14.44 -15.29 -20.99
N ASN A 657 15.02 -15.43 -22.18
CA ASN A 657 15.42 -16.72 -22.74
C ASN A 657 16.73 -17.22 -22.10
N GLN A 658 17.15 -18.44 -22.48
CA GLN A 658 18.37 -19.05 -21.95
C GLN A 658 19.64 -18.25 -22.30
N ASP A 659 19.68 -17.61 -23.46
CA ASP A 659 20.82 -16.80 -23.89
C ASP A 659 21.01 -15.57 -22.98
N ILE A 660 19.91 -14.87 -22.64
CA ILE A 660 19.92 -13.75 -21.70
C ILE A 660 20.39 -14.22 -20.33
N LYS A 661 19.94 -15.39 -19.86
CA LYS A 661 20.40 -15.95 -18.59
C LYS A 661 21.91 -16.21 -18.60
N GLN A 662 22.46 -16.73 -19.69
CA GLN A 662 23.92 -16.88 -19.83
C GLN A 662 24.64 -15.53 -19.83
N VAL A 663 24.06 -14.49 -20.44
CA VAL A 663 24.60 -13.13 -20.39
C VAL A 663 24.63 -12.62 -18.96
N LEU A 664 23.52 -12.70 -18.21
CA LEU A 664 23.47 -12.27 -16.82
C LEU A 664 24.50 -13.01 -15.95
N PHE A 665 24.67 -14.32 -16.16
CA PHE A 665 25.67 -15.12 -15.47
C PHE A 665 27.10 -14.64 -15.76
N ARG A 666 27.38 -14.27 -17.01
CA ARG A 666 28.67 -13.72 -17.43
C ARG A 666 28.91 -12.31 -16.88
N VAL A 667 27.87 -11.48 -16.76
CA VAL A 667 27.95 -10.15 -16.11
C VAL A 667 28.31 -10.32 -14.64
N TYR A 668 27.58 -11.17 -13.91
CA TYR A 668 27.81 -11.41 -12.49
C TYR A 668 29.25 -11.84 -12.18
N ASN A 669 29.75 -12.78 -12.97
CA ASN A 669 31.10 -13.32 -12.87
C ASN A 669 32.17 -12.47 -13.58
N GLN A 670 31.82 -11.31 -14.12
CA GLN A 670 32.73 -10.35 -14.74
C GLN A 670 33.59 -10.94 -15.88
N PHE A 671 32.96 -11.67 -16.81
CA PHE A 671 33.63 -12.22 -18.01
C PHE A 671 33.97 -11.16 -19.07
N TRP A 672 33.24 -10.05 -19.07
CA TRP A 672 33.40 -8.93 -20.01
C TRP A 672 34.21 -7.79 -19.35
N PRO A 673 34.56 -6.72 -20.11
CA PRO A 673 35.23 -5.54 -19.54
C PRO A 673 34.53 -5.02 -18.29
N HIS A 674 35.27 -4.27 -17.47
CA HIS A 674 34.87 -3.82 -16.13
C HIS A 674 33.35 -3.59 -16.01
N GLN A 675 32.72 -4.44 -15.20
CA GLN A 675 31.29 -4.37 -14.91
C GLN A 675 31.10 -3.55 -13.65
N GLU A 676 30.17 -2.59 -13.68
CA GLU A 676 29.78 -1.87 -12.48
C GLU A 676 29.32 -2.84 -11.40
N SER A 677 29.72 -2.59 -10.16
CA SER A 677 29.33 -3.39 -9.00
C SER A 677 27.80 -3.52 -8.87
N ALA A 678 27.07 -2.43 -9.08
CA ALA A 678 25.60 -2.44 -9.14
C ALA A 678 25.06 -3.34 -10.27
N ALA A 679 25.74 -3.42 -11.42
CA ALA A 679 25.31 -4.28 -12.53
C ALA A 679 25.51 -5.76 -12.19
N ARG A 680 26.58 -6.10 -11.48
CA ARG A 680 26.82 -7.47 -10.97
C ARG A 680 25.76 -7.88 -9.96
N VAL A 681 25.44 -7.02 -8.99
CA VAL A 681 24.39 -7.27 -7.99
C VAL A 681 23.02 -7.44 -8.67
N LEU A 682 22.67 -6.56 -9.61
CA LEU A 682 21.41 -6.63 -10.34
C LEU A 682 21.33 -7.89 -11.21
N ALA A 683 22.43 -8.29 -11.86
CA ALA A 683 22.46 -9.53 -12.65
C ALA A 683 22.22 -10.77 -11.78
N ALA A 684 22.80 -10.82 -10.57
CA ALA A 684 22.51 -11.90 -9.61
C ALA A 684 21.04 -11.91 -9.19
N GLU A 685 20.47 -10.74 -8.90
CA GLU A 685 19.03 -10.61 -8.56
C GLU A 685 18.13 -11.12 -9.68
N LEU A 686 18.37 -10.70 -10.92
CA LEU A 686 17.60 -11.11 -12.10
C LEU A 686 17.75 -12.61 -12.42
N LEU A 687 18.93 -13.20 -12.20
CA LEU A 687 19.14 -14.65 -12.33
C LEU A 687 18.29 -15.43 -11.33
N MET A 688 18.30 -15.01 -10.06
CA MET A 688 17.52 -15.66 -9.01
C MET A 688 16.01 -15.51 -9.21
N LYS A 689 15.54 -14.36 -9.73
CA LYS A 689 14.12 -14.14 -10.07
C LYS A 689 13.67 -14.92 -11.31
N SER A 690 14.49 -14.97 -12.36
CA SER A 690 14.11 -15.57 -13.65
C SER A 690 14.17 -17.10 -13.70
N ASN A 691 15.01 -17.74 -12.88
CA ASN A 691 15.07 -19.20 -12.78
C ASN A 691 15.62 -19.65 -11.42
N ALA A 692 14.73 -19.84 -10.45
CA ALA A 692 15.07 -20.30 -9.11
C ALA A 692 15.40 -21.81 -9.09
N THR A 693 16.51 -22.20 -9.72
CA THR A 693 17.03 -23.57 -9.65
C THR A 693 18.09 -23.69 -8.58
N ALA A 694 18.14 -24.85 -7.94
CA ALA A 694 19.12 -25.15 -6.91
C ALA A 694 20.58 -24.97 -7.40
N GLU A 695 20.85 -25.28 -8.67
CA GLU A 695 22.17 -25.12 -9.30
C GLU A 695 22.59 -23.64 -9.35
N THR A 696 21.82 -22.79 -10.04
CA THR A 696 22.10 -21.34 -10.16
C THR A 696 22.26 -20.65 -8.81
N ILE A 697 21.34 -20.88 -7.87
CA ILE A 697 21.40 -20.26 -6.53
C ILE A 697 22.59 -20.83 -5.74
N GLY A 698 22.85 -22.13 -5.86
CA GLY A 698 24.01 -22.78 -5.23
C GLY A 698 25.33 -22.20 -5.73
N GLU A 699 25.49 -21.99 -7.04
CA GLU A 699 26.67 -21.35 -7.63
C GLU A 699 26.87 -19.91 -7.12
N ILE A 700 25.79 -19.14 -7.02
CA ILE A 700 25.85 -17.78 -6.44
C ILE A 700 26.30 -17.87 -4.98
N ILE A 701 25.72 -18.73 -4.16
CA ILE A 701 26.12 -18.89 -2.73
C ILE A 701 27.59 -19.29 -2.61
N VAL A 702 28.05 -20.24 -3.44
CA VAL A 702 29.46 -20.67 -3.44
C VAL A 702 30.38 -19.53 -3.87
N SER A 703 29.96 -18.69 -4.82
CA SER A 703 30.75 -17.53 -5.25
C SER A 703 30.99 -16.50 -4.13
N LEU A 704 30.12 -16.46 -3.10
CA LEU A 704 30.28 -15.58 -1.93
C LEU A 704 31.47 -15.95 -1.04
N SER A 705 32.04 -17.15 -1.19
CA SER A 705 33.23 -17.58 -0.44
C SER A 705 34.54 -16.94 -0.93
N LYS A 706 34.57 -16.48 -2.19
CA LYS A 706 35.79 -15.89 -2.78
C LYS A 706 36.17 -14.61 -2.04
N PRO A 707 37.46 -14.31 -1.79
CA PRO A 707 37.85 -13.14 -0.99
C PRO A 707 37.57 -11.79 -1.66
N GLU A 708 37.51 -11.74 -2.99
CA GLU A 708 37.42 -10.52 -3.81
C GLU A 708 36.05 -9.79 -3.69
N TYR A 709 36.05 -8.46 -3.55
CA TYR A 709 34.84 -7.61 -3.52
C TYR A 709 33.87 -7.89 -2.35
N PRO A 710 34.26 -7.61 -1.09
CA PRO A 710 33.43 -7.88 0.09
C PRO A 710 32.08 -7.15 0.07
N GLU A 711 32.03 -5.92 -0.46
CA GLU A 711 30.82 -5.10 -0.52
C GLU A 711 29.75 -5.68 -1.44
N ILE A 712 30.14 -6.18 -2.62
CA ILE A 712 29.22 -6.84 -3.57
C ILE A 712 28.64 -8.11 -2.94
N LYS A 713 29.46 -8.90 -2.24
CA LYS A 713 29.01 -10.13 -1.59
C LYS A 713 28.00 -9.86 -0.48
N THR A 714 28.23 -8.86 0.36
CA THR A 714 27.26 -8.47 1.39
C THR A 714 25.94 -8.02 0.75
N LEU A 715 25.98 -7.26 -0.34
CA LEU A 715 24.77 -6.86 -1.07
C LEU A 715 24.03 -8.05 -1.69
N VAL A 716 24.73 -8.94 -2.39
CA VAL A 716 24.13 -10.14 -2.99
C VAL A 716 23.50 -11.01 -1.91
N LEU A 717 24.16 -11.19 -0.76
CA LEU A 717 23.60 -11.90 0.37
C LEU A 717 22.33 -11.21 0.92
N GLY A 718 22.34 -9.88 1.05
CA GLY A 718 21.15 -9.11 1.39
C GLY A 718 20.00 -9.32 0.39
N LYS A 719 20.30 -9.32 -0.92
CA LYS A 719 19.34 -9.60 -1.98
C LYS A 719 18.78 -11.02 -1.91
N ILE A 720 19.59 -12.03 -1.57
CA ILE A 720 19.12 -13.40 -1.33
C ILE A 720 18.07 -13.40 -0.20
N TYR A 721 18.36 -12.75 0.92
CA TYR A 721 17.40 -12.67 2.04
C TYR A 721 16.12 -11.92 1.67
N ASN A 722 16.22 -10.84 0.91
CA ASN A 722 15.06 -10.08 0.45
C ASN A 722 14.19 -10.92 -0.51
N LEU A 723 14.80 -11.63 -1.46
CA LEU A 723 14.09 -12.54 -2.36
C LEU A 723 13.41 -13.70 -1.61
N MET A 724 14.02 -14.19 -0.53
CA MET A 724 13.36 -15.15 0.35
C MET A 724 12.12 -14.57 1.00
N GLN A 725 12.05 -13.26 1.27
CA GLN A 725 10.84 -12.64 1.85
C GLN A 725 9.74 -12.45 0.79
N GLU A 726 10.11 -12.04 -0.43
CA GLU A 726 9.15 -11.74 -1.50
C GLU A 726 8.57 -12.99 -2.18
N ASN A 727 9.40 -13.99 -2.47
CA ASN A 727 9.01 -15.13 -3.30
C ASN A 727 9.07 -16.46 -2.53
N SER A 728 7.91 -17.09 -2.36
CA SER A 728 7.77 -18.37 -1.65
C SER A 728 8.49 -19.54 -2.36
N GLY A 729 8.56 -19.52 -3.68
CA GLY A 729 9.30 -20.52 -4.48
C GLY A 729 10.81 -20.41 -4.27
N VAL A 730 11.36 -19.20 -4.38
CA VAL A 730 12.78 -18.91 -4.09
C VAL A 730 13.12 -19.26 -2.64
N ARG A 731 12.23 -18.92 -1.69
CA ARG A 731 12.36 -19.29 -0.27
C ARG A 731 12.45 -20.81 -0.07
N SER A 732 11.60 -21.58 -0.73
CA SER A 732 11.65 -23.06 -0.62
C SER A 732 12.95 -23.60 -1.19
N CYS A 733 13.35 -23.16 -2.38
CA CYS A 733 14.58 -23.59 -3.04
C CYS A 733 15.82 -23.32 -2.18
N ILE A 734 15.94 -22.10 -1.64
CA ILE A 734 17.06 -21.73 -0.76
C ILE A 734 17.03 -22.55 0.53
N LYS A 735 15.85 -22.72 1.15
CA LYS A 735 15.74 -23.55 2.37
C LYS A 735 16.18 -24.99 2.13
N ASP A 736 15.89 -25.56 0.97
CA ASP A 736 16.30 -26.91 0.63
C ASP A 736 17.81 -27.01 0.35
N LEU A 737 18.38 -26.04 -0.37
CA LEU A 737 19.84 -25.92 -0.57
C LEU A 737 20.60 -25.81 0.75
N LEU A 738 20.09 -24.95 1.64
CA LEU A 738 20.68 -24.67 2.94
C LEU A 738 20.59 -25.84 3.95
N ARG A 739 19.90 -26.94 3.62
CA ARG A 739 20.00 -28.18 4.39
C ARG A 739 21.36 -28.85 4.25
N ASN A 740 22.05 -28.60 3.13
CA ASN A 740 23.38 -29.15 2.87
C ASN A 740 24.46 -28.23 3.46
N SER A 741 25.36 -28.80 4.26
CA SER A 741 26.46 -28.07 4.94
C SER A 741 27.47 -27.43 3.99
N THR A 742 27.52 -27.89 2.74
CA THR A 742 28.33 -27.26 1.68
C THR A 742 27.88 -25.82 1.38
N PHE A 743 26.58 -25.54 1.47
CA PHE A 743 26.03 -24.20 1.27
C PHE A 743 25.82 -23.48 2.61
N TRP A 744 25.32 -24.17 3.63
CA TRP A 744 25.16 -23.64 4.98
C TRP A 744 26.45 -23.76 5.79
N ASN A 745 27.32 -22.76 5.64
CA ASN A 745 28.49 -22.60 6.49
C ASN A 745 28.80 -21.11 6.69
N TYR A 746 29.53 -20.82 7.76
CA TYR A 746 29.95 -19.45 8.07
C TYR A 746 30.88 -18.87 7.00
N HIS A 747 31.60 -19.71 6.26
CA HIS A 747 32.51 -19.27 5.21
C HIS A 747 31.77 -18.63 4.01
N ASN A 748 30.63 -19.18 3.62
CA ASN A 748 29.79 -18.65 2.55
C ASN A 748 28.88 -17.51 3.03
N LEU A 749 28.34 -17.60 4.25
CA LEU A 749 27.26 -16.73 4.73
C LEU A 749 27.74 -15.57 5.63
N ALA A 750 28.94 -15.62 6.20
CA ALA A 750 29.47 -14.52 6.99
C ALA A 750 30.31 -13.59 6.10
N GLN A 751 29.74 -12.43 5.78
CA GLN A 751 30.39 -11.40 4.96
C GLN A 751 30.84 -10.23 5.84
N ASN A 752 31.96 -9.61 5.49
CA ASN A 752 32.60 -8.51 6.23
C ASN A 752 32.36 -7.11 5.63
N GLY A 753 31.66 -7.02 4.49
CA GLY A 753 31.34 -5.73 3.85
C GLY A 753 30.31 -4.93 4.66
N THR A 754 30.35 -3.61 4.48
CA THR A 754 29.49 -2.64 5.19
C THR A 754 28.20 -2.29 4.45
N SER A 755 28.09 -2.67 3.18
CA SER A 755 26.90 -2.49 2.35
C SER A 755 25.70 -3.25 2.90
N SER A 756 24.50 -2.77 2.60
CA SER A 756 23.27 -3.35 3.13
C SER A 756 22.14 -3.30 2.11
N SER A 757 21.25 -4.28 2.18
CA SER A 757 20.03 -4.34 1.38
C SER A 757 18.93 -4.91 2.26
N VAL A 758 17.88 -4.12 2.51
CA VAL A 758 16.78 -4.48 3.41
C VAL A 758 15.46 -4.13 2.75
N ILE A 759 14.49 -5.03 2.83
CA ILE A 759 13.09 -4.77 2.48
C ILE A 759 12.24 -5.02 3.71
N ASN A 760 11.33 -4.10 4.01
CA ASN A 760 10.40 -4.19 5.11
C ASN A 760 8.99 -3.76 4.67
N GLU A 761 7.99 -4.20 5.40
CA GLU A 761 6.60 -3.77 5.22
C GLU A 761 6.39 -2.41 5.91
N LEU A 762 5.89 -1.43 5.17
CA LEU A 762 5.41 -0.15 5.71
C LEU A 762 3.99 -0.28 6.24
N GLN A 763 3.14 -0.96 5.48
CA GLN A 763 1.74 -1.16 5.81
C GLN A 763 1.24 -2.47 5.19
N ASP A 764 0.68 -3.34 6.03
CA ASP A 764 0.03 -4.58 5.62
C ASP A 764 -1.48 -4.42 5.84
N THR A 765 -2.26 -4.46 4.75
CA THR A 765 -3.72 -4.41 4.81
C THR A 765 -4.32 -5.63 4.14
N GLN A 766 -5.59 -5.93 4.40
CA GLN A 766 -6.28 -7.06 3.77
C GLN A 766 -6.33 -6.97 2.23
N ASP A 767 -6.16 -5.78 1.66
CA ASP A 767 -6.35 -5.51 0.23
C ASP A 767 -5.06 -5.17 -0.51
N ALA A 768 -4.05 -4.65 0.19
CA ALA A 768 -2.77 -4.27 -0.39
C ALA A 768 -1.67 -4.16 0.67
N ASN A 769 -0.44 -4.48 0.24
CA ASN A 769 0.76 -4.43 1.06
C ASN A 769 1.70 -3.38 0.47
N ILE A 770 2.18 -2.48 1.31
CA ILE A 770 3.17 -1.46 0.94
C ILE A 770 4.48 -1.88 1.56
N THR A 771 5.51 -2.07 0.72
CA THR A 771 6.86 -2.39 1.15
C THR A 771 7.80 -1.24 0.81
N TYR A 772 8.79 -1.02 1.66
CA TYR A 772 9.90 -0.12 1.36
C TYR A 772 11.21 -0.90 1.39
N GLY A 773 12.04 -0.66 0.38
CA GLY A 773 13.36 -1.22 0.22
C GLY A 773 14.43 -0.14 0.38
N ILE A 774 15.51 -0.46 1.06
CA ILE A 774 16.70 0.39 1.17
C ILE A 774 17.91 -0.43 0.73
N ASN A 775 18.61 0.05 -0.29
CA ASN A 775 19.89 -0.49 -0.72
C ASN A 775 20.97 0.56 -0.47
N VAL A 776 22.06 0.17 0.19
CA VAL A 776 23.21 1.02 0.47
C VAL A 776 24.45 0.29 -0.01
N GLU A 777 25.05 0.81 -1.06
CA GLU A 777 26.30 0.34 -1.63
C GLU A 777 27.44 1.22 -1.17
N MET A 778 28.36 0.62 -0.43
CA MET A 778 29.57 1.24 0.08
C MET A 778 30.76 0.85 -0.80
N ARG A 779 31.73 1.75 -0.91
CA ARG A 779 33.06 1.42 -1.43
C ARG A 779 33.87 0.72 -0.35
N PRO A 780 34.91 -0.06 -0.72
CA PRO A 780 35.83 -0.65 0.25
C PRO A 780 36.52 0.37 1.17
N THR A 781 36.62 1.63 0.73
CA THR A 781 37.15 2.76 1.51
C THR A 781 36.19 3.30 2.58
N GLY A 782 34.96 2.76 2.67
CA GLY A 782 33.93 3.22 3.60
C GLY A 782 33.15 4.45 3.13
N VAL A 783 33.39 4.92 1.90
CA VAL A 783 32.62 6.01 1.28
C VAL A 783 31.40 5.45 0.57
N LEU A 784 30.27 6.15 0.65
CA LEU A 784 29.05 5.78 -0.05
C LEU A 784 29.24 5.85 -1.57
N LYS A 785 28.89 4.77 -2.29
CA LYS A 785 28.86 4.74 -3.76
C LYS A 785 27.45 5.06 -4.29
N ARG A 786 26.44 4.34 -3.78
CA ARG A 786 25.05 4.47 -4.23
C ARG A 786 24.08 4.12 -3.11
N THR A 787 22.97 4.82 -3.03
CA THR A 787 21.79 4.39 -2.26
C THR A 787 20.58 4.29 -3.16
N SER A 788 19.66 3.39 -2.85
CA SER A 788 18.31 3.43 -3.38
C SER A 788 17.30 3.28 -2.25
N PHE A 789 16.21 4.04 -2.36
CA PHE A 789 15.00 3.90 -1.58
C PHE A 789 13.87 3.59 -2.55
N ASP A 790 13.21 2.46 -2.36
CA ASP A 790 12.19 1.94 -3.27
C ASP A 790 10.88 1.75 -2.49
N LEU A 791 9.78 2.34 -2.96
CA LEU A 791 8.46 2.19 -2.38
C LEU A 791 7.56 1.43 -3.35
N ASN A 792 7.17 0.22 -2.95
CA ASN A 792 6.40 -0.70 -3.78
C ASN A 792 5.03 -0.96 -3.15
N LEU A 793 4.03 -1.07 -4.02
CA LEU A 793 2.66 -1.41 -3.68
C LEU A 793 2.31 -2.73 -4.32
N GLN A 794 1.99 -3.72 -3.50
CA GLN A 794 1.61 -5.06 -3.91
C GLN A 794 0.12 -5.26 -3.62
N GLY A 795 -0.69 -5.39 -4.67
CA GLY A 795 -2.08 -5.82 -4.59
C GLY A 795 -2.24 -7.30 -4.94
N ASP A 796 -3.49 -7.79 -4.94
CA ASP A 796 -3.80 -9.22 -5.16
C ASP A 796 -3.14 -9.85 -6.41
N ASN A 797 -2.96 -9.09 -7.50
CA ASN A 797 -2.40 -9.58 -8.77
C ASN A 797 -1.49 -8.56 -9.49
N GLU A 798 -1.24 -7.39 -8.90
CA GLU A 798 -0.50 -6.31 -9.55
C GLU A 798 0.50 -5.70 -8.57
N ASN A 799 1.70 -5.43 -9.07
CA ASN A 799 2.74 -4.70 -8.35
C ASN A 799 2.89 -3.33 -9.02
N ALA A 800 2.88 -2.26 -8.24
CA ALA A 800 3.10 -0.91 -8.70
C ALA A 800 4.30 -0.29 -7.97
N HIS A 801 5.26 0.23 -8.73
CA HIS A 801 6.36 1.02 -8.21
C HIS A 801 5.87 2.45 -7.98
N LEU A 802 5.68 2.86 -6.72
CA LEU A 802 5.14 4.17 -6.38
C LEU A 802 6.19 5.27 -6.53
N MET A 803 7.35 5.05 -5.91
CA MET A 803 8.46 5.99 -5.91
C MET A 803 9.76 5.22 -5.76
N SER A 804 10.78 5.62 -6.52
CA SER A 804 12.16 5.19 -6.27
C SER A 804 13.06 6.42 -6.27
N MET A 805 13.93 6.53 -5.29
CA MET A 805 14.93 7.58 -5.17
C MET A 805 16.29 6.94 -5.02
N SER A 806 17.18 7.18 -5.97
CA SER A 806 18.56 6.72 -5.91
C SER A 806 19.52 7.89 -5.85
N LEU A 807 20.47 7.87 -4.92
CA LEU A 807 21.58 8.83 -4.85
C LEU A 807 22.86 8.11 -5.26
N PHE A 808 23.71 8.78 -6.04
CA PHE A 808 24.99 8.21 -6.48
C PHE A 808 26.10 9.23 -6.39
N VAL A 809 27.30 8.72 -6.13
CA VAL A 809 28.51 9.52 -5.95
C VAL A 809 29.66 8.88 -6.74
N GLU A 810 30.25 9.66 -7.64
CA GLU A 810 31.34 9.27 -8.54
C GLU A 810 32.63 10.01 -8.18
N GLY A 811 33.79 9.37 -8.43
CA GLY A 811 35.11 9.92 -8.11
C GLY A 811 35.47 10.01 -6.61
N PHE A 812 34.53 9.92 -5.67
CA PHE A 812 34.86 9.92 -4.23
C PHE A 812 35.27 8.54 -3.72
N GLY A 813 36.32 8.50 -2.88
CA GLY A 813 36.75 7.26 -2.22
C GLY A 813 37.25 6.17 -3.18
N GLN A 814 37.72 6.55 -4.37
CA GLN A 814 38.47 5.66 -5.28
C GLN A 814 39.82 5.31 -4.66
N THR A 815 40.26 4.08 -4.85
CA THR A 815 41.65 3.70 -4.55
C THR A 815 42.60 4.24 -5.63
N ASP A 816 43.89 4.35 -5.33
CA ASP A 816 44.89 4.80 -6.31
C ASP A 816 44.93 3.91 -7.58
N GLU A 817 44.55 2.64 -7.45
CA GLU A 817 44.44 1.71 -8.57
C GLU A 817 43.17 1.98 -9.39
N GLU A 818 42.01 2.15 -8.74
CA GLU A 818 40.75 2.49 -9.40
C GLU A 818 40.82 3.84 -10.14
N GLN A 819 41.50 4.84 -9.55
CA GLN A 819 41.69 6.14 -10.17
C GLN A 819 42.57 6.07 -11.42
N LYS A 820 43.52 5.12 -11.48
CA LYS A 820 44.37 4.88 -12.65
C LYS A 820 43.66 4.09 -13.74
N GLU A 821 42.84 3.11 -13.37
CA GLU A 821 42.08 2.29 -14.33
C GLU A 821 40.88 3.04 -14.92
N ASN A 822 40.18 3.85 -14.13
CA ASN A 822 38.99 4.58 -14.56
C ASN A 822 38.90 5.96 -13.86
N PRO A 823 39.58 6.98 -14.39
CA PRO A 823 39.59 8.31 -13.80
C PRO A 823 38.18 8.92 -13.87
N GLN A 824 37.56 9.07 -12.70
CA GLN A 824 36.26 9.74 -12.56
C GLN A 824 36.44 11.10 -11.92
N GLU A 825 35.72 12.09 -12.45
CA GLU A 825 35.58 13.37 -11.77
C GLU A 825 34.65 13.24 -10.56
N HIS A 826 34.89 14.07 -9.54
CA HIS A 826 34.03 14.15 -8.38
C HIS A 826 32.64 14.65 -8.78
N SER A 827 31.64 13.80 -8.69
CA SER A 827 30.27 14.11 -9.09
C SER A 827 29.28 13.47 -8.13
N ALA A 828 28.14 14.10 -7.92
CA ALA A 828 27.03 13.50 -7.19
C ALA A 828 25.70 13.85 -7.87
N GLY A 829 24.76 12.93 -7.80
CA GLY A 829 23.45 13.12 -8.39
C GLY A 829 22.38 12.24 -7.77
N MET A 830 21.16 12.46 -8.27
CA MET A 830 19.96 11.75 -7.89
C MET A 830 19.22 11.26 -9.12
N GLN A 831 18.70 10.05 -9.07
CA GLN A 831 17.75 9.51 -10.02
C GLN A 831 16.42 9.26 -9.31
N LEU A 832 15.33 9.71 -9.93
CA LEU A 832 13.99 9.59 -9.38
C LEU A 832 13.09 8.81 -10.35
N SER A 833 12.24 7.94 -9.80
CA SER A 833 11.11 7.35 -10.50
C SER A 833 9.84 7.63 -9.72
N ILE A 834 8.77 8.02 -10.42
CA ILE A 834 7.45 8.29 -9.84
C ILE A 834 6.42 7.50 -10.65
N LEU A 835 5.61 6.67 -9.98
CA LEU A 835 4.57 5.84 -10.59
C LEU A 835 5.09 5.01 -11.79
N GLY A 836 6.31 4.48 -11.68
CA GLY A 836 6.98 3.71 -12.74
C GLY A 836 7.58 4.54 -13.89
N VAL A 837 7.56 5.87 -13.80
CA VAL A 837 8.19 6.78 -14.77
C VAL A 837 9.58 7.18 -14.28
N HIS A 838 10.62 6.69 -14.94
CA HIS A 838 12.01 7.00 -14.62
C HIS A 838 12.41 8.35 -15.23
N LEU A 839 12.68 9.31 -14.36
CA LEU A 839 13.09 10.66 -14.75
C LEU A 839 14.57 10.68 -15.16
N ARG A 840 14.96 11.75 -15.86
CA ARG A 840 16.38 12.00 -16.13
C ARG A 840 17.15 12.16 -14.81
N PRO A 841 18.42 11.72 -14.75
CA PRO A 841 19.27 12.00 -13.59
C PRO A 841 19.42 13.52 -13.35
N TYR A 842 19.32 13.92 -12.09
CA TYR A 842 19.61 15.27 -11.62
C TYR A 842 21.02 15.27 -11.04
N ILE A 843 21.95 15.92 -11.73
CA ILE A 843 23.32 16.09 -11.25
C ILE A 843 23.36 17.33 -10.35
N PHE A 844 23.86 17.17 -9.12
CA PHE A 844 23.98 18.25 -8.15
C PHE A 844 25.19 19.12 -8.43
N PHE A 845 26.34 18.50 -8.75
CA PHE A 845 27.58 19.16 -9.13
C PHE A 845 28.45 18.21 -9.95
N THR A 846 29.32 18.80 -10.76
CA THR A 846 30.39 18.13 -11.50
C THR A 846 31.72 18.82 -11.23
N GLY A 847 32.70 18.06 -10.73
CA GLY A 847 34.00 18.57 -10.33
C GLY A 847 34.01 19.27 -8.97
N THR A 848 35.23 19.47 -8.44
CA THR A 848 35.46 20.08 -7.12
C THR A 848 35.14 21.57 -7.10
N GLY A 849 35.28 22.27 -8.23
CA GLY A 849 34.99 23.70 -8.34
C GLY A 849 33.51 24.02 -8.09
N GLU A 850 32.60 23.28 -8.74
CA GLU A 850 31.16 23.46 -8.55
C GLU A 850 30.72 23.08 -7.14
N LEU A 851 31.26 21.98 -6.59
CA LEU A 851 31.00 21.55 -5.21
C LEU A 851 31.38 22.65 -4.20
N MET A 852 32.60 23.18 -4.30
CA MET A 852 33.05 24.25 -3.40
C MET A 852 32.23 25.52 -3.59
N GLY A 853 31.80 25.81 -4.82
CA GLY A 853 30.87 26.90 -5.12
C GLY A 853 29.54 26.77 -4.38
N LEU A 854 28.92 25.58 -4.38
CA LEU A 854 27.66 25.32 -3.66
C LEU A 854 27.82 25.40 -2.14
N ILE A 855 28.95 24.94 -1.61
CA ILE A 855 29.26 25.03 -0.18
C ILE A 855 29.41 26.50 0.23
N TRP A 856 30.17 27.29 -0.53
CA TRP A 856 30.39 28.71 -0.23
C TRP A 856 29.15 29.58 -0.45
N SER A 857 28.28 29.21 -1.39
CA SER A 857 27.01 29.91 -1.59
C SER A 857 25.97 29.60 -0.49
N GLY A 858 26.26 28.66 0.41
CA GLY A 858 25.33 28.25 1.46
C GLY A 858 24.07 27.57 0.92
N ALA A 859 24.13 26.96 -0.28
CA ALA A 859 22.96 26.36 -0.93
C ALA A 859 22.31 25.25 -0.09
N GLY A 860 23.08 24.62 0.81
CA GLY A 860 22.58 23.59 1.74
C GLY A 860 21.91 24.12 3.01
N ASN A 861 21.89 25.43 3.25
CA ASN A 861 21.37 26.01 4.50
C ASN A 861 19.84 26.19 4.52
N HIS A 862 19.18 26.06 3.37
CA HIS A 862 17.74 26.21 3.22
C HIS A 862 17.13 25.01 2.48
N PRO A 863 15.86 24.65 2.76
CA PRO A 863 15.17 23.60 2.03
C PRO A 863 15.00 24.00 0.56
N ASN A 864 15.56 23.20 -0.35
CA ASN A 864 15.42 23.38 -1.80
C ASN A 864 14.42 22.34 -2.35
N PRO A 865 13.36 22.78 -3.06
CA PRO A 865 12.42 21.84 -3.67
C PRO A 865 13.11 21.06 -4.79
N ALA A 866 13.26 19.74 -4.60
CA ALA A 866 13.86 18.86 -5.59
C ALA A 866 12.86 18.50 -6.71
N VAL A 867 11.60 18.25 -6.35
CA VAL A 867 10.50 17.98 -7.28
C VAL A 867 9.21 18.59 -6.73
N GLN A 868 8.50 19.34 -7.56
CA GLN A 868 7.15 19.83 -7.31
C GLN A 868 6.35 19.62 -8.60
N VAL A 869 5.54 18.57 -8.62
CA VAL A 869 4.64 18.24 -9.74
C VAL A 869 3.23 18.35 -9.23
#